data_AF-A0A7R9BFW7-F1
#
_entry.id   AF-A0A7R9BFW7-F1
#
_cell.length_a   1.000
_cell.length_b   1.000
_cell.length_c   1.000
_cell.angle_alpha   90.00
_cell.angle_beta   90.00
_cell.angle_gamma   90.00
#
_symmetry.space_group_name_H-M   'P 1'
#
loop_
_entity.id
_entity.type
_entity.pdbx_description
1 polymer ?
#
loop_
_entity_poly.entity_id
_entity_poly.type
_entity_poly.pdbx_seq_one_letter_code
_entity_poly.pdbx_strand_id
1 'polypeptide(L)'
;MTLKSVILVGGPLKESQLWCVSLEAERKGSQVSCRGAAPSSVEHGTGTRFRPLSLDVPKPLFPVAGLPMIQHHIEACLEVPGLNEILIIGFYPQSELQSFLDIMGKKYGIAIRYRQEYAALGTAGGIYHFRDHIRKGDPEGFFILNGDVCADFNLVDLLETHRKAKETGALLTMMGTDSTRNQSTNYGCIVKSPSDSSVVHYVEKPHTFVSSLINCGVYCCSVQLLDYLKQVYQSKQESGVNTGAPWGDELERLSIEQDILYDVFIDPKAVVDPTAVLGPNVSVGPGVTIGAGARIRDAIILGSAAIGEHAYICHAIVGWNSSVGMWARIEGTPNDPNPDKPFAKMENLPLFSEHGRLNPAITILGCNVQVPREVIVLNSIVLPHKDLSRSYKNEIILHLEIINEDGKRFIFSPYQEGSMKRGVLGFTLVHRKWAYLSVNQDVEVRPFQMDPSTHCIGSVVLEVDYLQRKGAGNEQYDTDAMAKEFCMQFHHMALTRMQPLVFSFQGKRILQLTCKEIQVTDIRALKENSKDVKPIQAEYGVILPNTTVTFEKSEGCPIILTGRSKGKTARPAIINPEWNFEKMGVGGLDREFNAIFRRAFASRVFPPEVVEQLGCKHVRGILLYGPPGTGKTLMARQIGKMLNAREPKIVNGPQILDKYVGESEANIRRLFADAEEEEIRMGPNSGLHIIIFDEIDAICKQRGSVAGASGVHDTVVNQLLSKMDGVDQLNNILVIGMTNRRDMIDEALLRPGRLEVQMEIGLPNEHGRLQILNIHTARMKDYKKIANDVDLPELATLTKNFSGAEIEGLVRAAQSTALNRLVKASSKVEIDPEAAEKLMVNRGDFMHALENDVKPAFGTMEEKLTRLLDRGIIHWSPIVNHILEDGFLLTQMVKSPKGSGLVSLLLEGPPNTGKTAIAAHLAMKSDLPFVKVVSPEDMVGFSESSKCLHIRKVFDDAYKSPLSCVIVDNVERLLDYGPIGPRYSNIMLQALLVLLKQQPPKGRKLLVICTSSQRLSKVIPPCSSTAAFTAATLAAILAAVKAAVDENGGNTLDDLEAILGMNATAVLEQMEMLSAFSSVLHVSCLSTAEHVVTVLQEPEFSDAFDGTMIAEIARRTHNKTFSIGIKKLLSRIDWARETNVENRVMKFICKMEEEEELSA
;
A
#
# COMPACT_ATOMS: atom_id res chain seq x y z
N MET A 1 -8.86 27.79 -59.59
CA MET A 1 -7.83 27.70 -58.54
C MET A 1 -7.82 26.30 -57.99
N THR A 2 -6.65 25.72 -57.73
CA THR A 2 -6.53 24.41 -57.09
C THR A 2 -5.94 24.62 -55.71
N LEU A 3 -6.48 23.94 -54.69
CA LEU A 3 -5.88 23.89 -53.35
C LEU A 3 -5.42 22.46 -53.06
N LYS A 4 -4.38 22.33 -52.25
CA LYS A 4 -3.88 21.06 -51.74
C LYS A 4 -3.73 21.12 -50.22
N SER A 5 -4.00 19.99 -49.57
CA SER A 5 -3.69 19.80 -48.14
C SER A 5 -2.55 18.80 -48.00
N VAL A 6 -1.55 19.15 -47.19
CA VAL A 6 -0.41 18.29 -46.85
C VAL A 6 -0.53 17.91 -45.38
N ILE A 7 -0.69 16.62 -45.10
CA ILE A 7 -0.74 16.09 -43.73
C ILE A 7 0.60 15.40 -43.45
N LEU A 8 1.32 15.87 -42.43
CA LEU A 8 2.60 15.32 -41.99
C LEU A 8 2.37 14.28 -40.89
N VAL A 9 2.93 13.08 -41.05
CA VAL A 9 2.57 11.89 -40.27
C VAL A 9 3.80 11.23 -39.68
N GLY A 10 4.23 11.74 -38.53
CA GLY A 10 5.19 11.11 -37.63
C GLY A 10 6.64 11.57 -37.78
N GLY A 11 7.04 12.55 -36.96
CA GLY A 11 8.44 12.95 -36.73
C GLY A 11 8.57 13.82 -35.48
N PRO A 12 9.67 13.75 -34.70
CA PRO A 12 9.83 14.56 -33.49
C PRO A 12 10.19 16.02 -33.82
N LEU A 13 9.33 16.95 -33.40
CA LEU A 13 9.51 18.41 -33.51
C LEU A 13 10.55 18.96 -32.51
N LYS A 14 11.50 19.75 -33.01
CA LYS A 14 12.45 20.61 -32.28
C LYS A 14 12.80 21.81 -33.17
N GLU A 15 11.95 22.83 -33.23
CA GLU A 15 12.04 23.86 -34.28
C GLU A 15 11.64 25.27 -33.75
N SER A 16 12.33 26.38 -34.14
CA SER A 16 12.08 27.82 -33.78
C SER A 16 13.00 28.85 -34.52
N GLN A 17 12.62 29.93 -35.22
CA GLN A 17 11.32 30.52 -35.65
C GLN A 17 11.33 31.02 -37.14
N LEU A 18 10.24 31.63 -37.67
CA LEU A 18 10.22 32.87 -38.51
C LEU A 18 8.80 33.55 -38.49
N TRP A 19 8.63 34.58 -39.32
CA TRP A 19 7.59 35.59 -39.48
C TRP A 19 6.35 35.00 -40.12
N CYS A 20 5.26 35.13 -39.38
CA CYS A 20 3.93 34.70 -39.77
C CYS A 20 2.92 35.77 -39.33
N VAL A 21 1.70 35.68 -39.85
CA VAL A 21 0.53 36.29 -39.20
C VAL A 21 -0.21 35.19 -38.44
N SER A 22 -0.77 35.50 -37.26
CA SER A 22 -1.54 34.53 -36.45
C SER A 22 -3.00 34.94 -36.27
N LEU A 23 -3.92 34.00 -36.55
CA LEU A 23 -5.35 34.16 -36.30
C LEU A 23 -5.74 33.72 -34.88
N GLU A 24 -6.71 34.42 -34.29
CA GLU A 24 -7.45 33.95 -33.11
C GLU A 24 -8.76 33.29 -33.55
N ALA A 25 -9.07 32.11 -33.01
CA ALA A 25 -10.35 31.44 -33.26
C ALA A 25 -11.43 31.96 -32.30
N GLU A 26 -12.25 32.92 -32.75
CA GLU A 26 -13.43 33.34 -31.99
C GLU A 26 -14.46 32.21 -31.87
N ARG A 27 -14.93 31.91 -30.65
CA ARG A 27 -16.07 31.02 -30.41
C ARG A 27 -17.38 31.67 -30.88
N LYS A 28 -17.72 31.53 -32.16
CA LYS A 28 -19.09 31.79 -32.64
C LYS A 28 -20.00 30.61 -32.27
N GLY A 29 -21.01 30.90 -31.45
CA GLY A 29 -21.94 29.89 -30.97
C GLY A 29 -22.96 29.49 -32.03
N SER A 30 -22.80 28.30 -32.61
CA SER A 30 -23.84 27.59 -33.35
C SER A 30 -23.96 26.16 -32.79
N GLN A 31 -25.12 25.84 -32.21
CA GLN A 31 -25.38 24.50 -31.67
C GLN A 31 -25.53 23.47 -32.81
N VAL A 32 -24.51 22.65 -33.01
CA VAL A 32 -24.68 21.34 -33.66
C VAL A 32 -24.15 20.27 -32.71
N SER A 33 -25.01 19.31 -32.38
CA SER A 33 -24.78 18.31 -31.33
C SER A 33 -23.86 17.18 -31.79
N CYS A 34 -22.55 17.31 -31.57
CA CYS A 34 -21.70 16.14 -31.39
C CYS A 34 -21.73 15.70 -29.92
N ARG A 35 -22.14 14.46 -29.67
CA ARG A 35 -22.39 13.95 -28.32
C ARG A 35 -21.08 13.70 -27.56
N GLY A 36 -20.83 14.52 -26.54
CA GLY A 36 -20.16 14.07 -25.31
C GLY A 36 -18.66 13.76 -25.40
N ALA A 37 -17.85 14.75 -25.77
CA ALA A 37 -16.45 14.82 -25.36
C ALA A 37 -16.10 16.26 -24.97
N ALA A 38 -15.42 16.44 -23.83
CA ALA A 38 -14.74 17.70 -23.54
C ALA A 38 -13.47 17.80 -24.41
N PRO A 39 -12.97 19.00 -24.73
CA PRO A 39 -11.72 19.16 -25.46
C PRO A 39 -10.53 18.74 -24.57
N SER A 40 -10.20 17.45 -24.61
CA SER A 40 -8.98 16.92 -24.02
C SER A 40 -7.81 17.21 -24.95
N SER A 41 -7.12 18.33 -24.71
CA SER A 41 -5.84 18.63 -25.35
C SER A 41 -4.84 17.51 -25.06
N VAL A 42 -4.49 16.73 -26.09
CA VAL A 42 -3.59 15.58 -25.97
C VAL A 42 -2.17 16.07 -25.69
N GLU A 43 -1.71 15.87 -24.44
CA GLU A 43 -0.40 16.32 -23.97
C GLU A 43 0.75 15.64 -24.74
N HIS A 44 1.42 16.39 -25.61
CA HIS A 44 2.59 15.91 -26.36
C HIS A 44 3.90 16.32 -25.67
N GLY A 45 4.52 15.37 -24.98
CA GLY A 45 5.83 15.57 -24.33
C GLY A 45 6.63 14.28 -24.26
N THR A 46 7.63 14.15 -25.15
CA THR A 46 8.52 13.01 -25.40
C THR A 46 7.83 11.70 -25.85
N GLY A 47 8.47 10.97 -26.77
CA GLY A 47 7.86 9.95 -27.63
C GLY A 47 7.45 8.62 -26.97
N THR A 48 7.20 8.59 -25.67
CA THR A 48 6.96 7.37 -24.89
C THR A 48 5.57 7.25 -24.27
N ARG A 49 4.76 8.33 -24.19
CA ARG A 49 3.52 8.34 -23.39
C ARG A 49 2.33 7.53 -23.96
N PHE A 50 2.31 7.25 -25.27
CA PHE A 50 1.27 6.40 -25.88
C PHE A 50 1.57 4.89 -25.83
N ARG A 51 2.76 4.48 -25.36
CA ARG A 51 3.05 3.07 -25.01
C ARG A 51 2.64 2.88 -23.54
N PRO A 52 1.65 2.01 -23.25
CA PRO A 52 1.47 0.70 -23.88
C PRO A 52 0.35 0.58 -24.93
N LEU A 53 -0.46 1.62 -25.14
CA LEU A 53 -1.72 1.54 -25.90
C LEU A 53 -1.55 1.49 -27.43
N SER A 54 -0.41 1.93 -27.96
CA SER A 54 -0.12 2.01 -29.40
C SER A 54 1.00 1.05 -29.85
N LEU A 55 1.08 -0.15 -29.26
CA LEU A 55 2.12 -1.13 -29.61
C LEU A 55 1.86 -1.82 -30.95
N ASP A 56 0.58 -2.12 -31.25
CA ASP A 56 0.19 -2.96 -32.40
C ASP A 56 -0.42 -2.17 -33.58
N VAL A 57 -0.63 -0.86 -33.42
CA VAL A 57 -1.29 0.01 -34.42
C VAL A 57 -0.49 1.30 -34.59
N PRO A 58 -0.19 1.75 -35.83
CA PRO A 58 0.40 3.05 -36.08
C PRO A 58 -0.42 4.17 -35.43
N LYS A 59 0.24 5.09 -34.70
CA LYS A 59 -0.40 6.27 -34.08
C LYS A 59 -1.46 6.96 -34.97
N PRO A 60 -1.25 7.18 -36.28
CA PRO A 60 -2.19 7.94 -37.10
C PRO A 60 -3.50 7.18 -37.38
N LEU A 61 -3.49 5.86 -37.21
CA LEU A 61 -4.66 4.97 -37.28
C LEU A 61 -5.27 4.72 -35.89
N PHE A 62 -4.71 5.29 -34.82
CA PHE A 62 -5.24 5.13 -33.47
C PHE A 62 -6.64 5.77 -33.35
N PRO A 63 -7.63 5.08 -32.77
CA PRO A 63 -9.00 5.59 -32.70
C PRO A 63 -9.16 6.63 -31.58
N VAL A 64 -9.50 7.86 -31.94
CA VAL A 64 -9.88 8.96 -31.04
C VAL A 64 -11.35 9.30 -31.30
N ALA A 65 -12.17 9.32 -30.24
CA ALA A 65 -13.63 9.45 -30.32
C ALA A 65 -14.31 8.41 -31.25
N GLY A 66 -13.71 7.23 -31.42
CA GLY A 66 -14.24 6.13 -32.24
C GLY A 66 -13.86 6.17 -33.72
N LEU A 67 -13.09 7.18 -34.17
CA LEU A 67 -12.57 7.29 -35.54
C LEU A 67 -11.03 7.42 -35.53
N PRO A 68 -10.30 6.92 -36.54
CA PRO A 68 -8.85 7.09 -36.64
C PRO A 68 -8.42 8.56 -36.67
N MET A 69 -7.30 8.93 -36.05
CA MET A 69 -6.80 10.32 -36.01
C MET A 69 -6.67 10.98 -37.39
N ILE A 70 -6.18 10.26 -38.41
CA ILE A 70 -6.13 10.78 -39.79
C ILE A 70 -7.53 11.09 -40.37
N GLN A 71 -8.59 10.39 -39.94
CA GLN A 71 -9.92 10.62 -40.49
C GLN A 71 -10.44 12.03 -40.13
N HIS A 72 -10.24 12.48 -38.89
CA HIS A 72 -10.62 13.83 -38.45
C HIS A 72 -9.93 14.92 -39.28
N HIS A 73 -8.67 14.71 -39.67
CA HIS A 73 -7.93 15.63 -40.53
C HIS A 73 -8.46 15.65 -41.97
N ILE A 74 -8.81 14.48 -42.52
CA ILE A 74 -9.42 14.38 -43.86
C ILE A 74 -10.78 15.08 -43.86
N GLU A 75 -11.60 14.88 -42.81
CA GLU A 75 -12.92 15.50 -42.68
C GLU A 75 -12.82 17.02 -42.57
N ALA A 76 -11.90 17.57 -41.77
CA ALA A 76 -11.64 19.01 -41.72
C ALA A 76 -11.13 19.59 -43.06
N CYS A 77 -10.33 18.82 -43.83
CA CYS A 77 -9.90 19.25 -45.16
C CYS A 77 -11.07 19.36 -46.15
N LEU A 78 -12.11 18.51 -46.04
CA LEU A 78 -13.26 18.52 -46.94
C LEU A 78 -14.13 19.78 -46.82
N GLU A 79 -14.05 20.50 -45.70
CA GLU A 79 -14.77 21.77 -45.51
C GLU A 79 -14.18 22.93 -46.33
N VAL A 80 -12.95 22.78 -46.85
CA VAL A 80 -12.26 23.84 -47.62
C VAL A 80 -12.73 23.88 -49.07
N PRO A 81 -13.34 24.99 -49.55
CA PRO A 81 -13.81 25.08 -50.93
C PRO A 81 -12.65 25.12 -51.94
N GLY A 82 -12.65 24.18 -52.89
CA GLY A 82 -11.65 24.10 -53.97
C GLY A 82 -10.46 23.19 -53.70
N LEU A 83 -10.52 22.34 -52.67
CA LEU A 83 -9.54 21.29 -52.42
C LEU A 83 -9.61 20.18 -53.49
N ASN A 84 -8.48 19.90 -54.16
CA ASN A 84 -8.41 18.90 -55.23
C ASN A 84 -7.63 17.61 -54.87
N GLU A 85 -6.61 17.71 -54.01
CA GLU A 85 -5.73 16.59 -53.68
C GLU A 85 -5.23 16.70 -52.23
N ILE A 86 -5.26 15.58 -51.51
CA ILE A 86 -4.67 15.46 -50.17
C ILE A 86 -3.40 14.61 -50.28
N LEU A 87 -2.27 15.18 -49.87
CA LEU A 87 -0.99 14.50 -49.81
C LEU A 87 -0.68 14.19 -48.35
N ILE A 88 -0.44 12.92 -48.04
CA ILE A 88 -0.04 12.48 -46.71
C ILE A 88 1.43 12.07 -46.79
N ILE A 89 2.29 12.78 -46.07
CA ILE A 89 3.75 12.56 -46.04
C ILE A 89 4.12 11.97 -44.68
N GLY A 90 4.97 10.94 -44.63
CA GLY A 90 5.47 10.43 -43.34
C GLY A 90 6.37 9.22 -43.49
N PHE A 91 6.88 8.72 -42.36
CA PHE A 91 7.88 7.64 -42.32
C PHE A 91 7.30 6.21 -42.33
N TYR A 92 6.00 6.04 -42.06
CA TYR A 92 5.36 4.72 -41.96
C TYR A 92 5.39 3.92 -43.28
N PRO A 93 5.45 2.57 -43.24
CA PRO A 93 5.38 1.75 -44.45
C PRO A 93 4.09 1.99 -45.24
N GLN A 94 4.20 2.28 -46.53
CA GLN A 94 3.02 2.57 -47.38
C GLN A 94 1.96 1.45 -47.33
N SER A 95 2.36 0.19 -47.16
CA SER A 95 1.45 -0.96 -47.07
C SER A 95 0.44 -0.89 -45.92
N GLU A 96 0.77 -0.21 -44.82
CA GLU A 96 -0.09 -0.12 -43.63
C GLU A 96 -1.20 0.92 -43.80
N LEU A 97 -0.90 2.07 -44.43
CA LEU A 97 -1.88 3.14 -44.64
C LEU A 97 -2.66 3.03 -45.96
N GLN A 98 -2.07 2.46 -47.02
CA GLN A 98 -2.69 2.51 -48.37
C GLN A 98 -4.11 1.90 -48.39
N SER A 99 -4.33 0.80 -47.68
CA SER A 99 -5.65 0.14 -47.59
C SER A 99 -6.73 1.05 -46.99
N PHE A 100 -6.39 1.79 -45.93
CA PHE A 100 -7.26 2.77 -45.29
C PHE A 100 -7.51 3.99 -46.20
N LEU A 101 -6.46 4.50 -46.86
CA LEU A 101 -6.56 5.67 -47.73
C LEU A 101 -7.36 5.38 -49.01
N ASP A 102 -7.27 4.18 -49.57
CA ASP A 102 -8.09 3.75 -50.72
C ASP A 102 -9.58 3.66 -50.36
N ILE A 103 -9.91 3.25 -49.13
CA ILE A 103 -11.28 3.23 -48.61
C ILE A 103 -11.80 4.67 -48.44
N MET A 104 -11.02 5.56 -47.82
CA MET A 104 -11.44 6.95 -47.59
C MET A 104 -11.50 7.77 -48.88
N GLY A 105 -10.57 7.58 -49.82
CA GLY A 105 -10.62 8.21 -51.14
C GLY A 105 -11.88 7.82 -51.93
N LYS A 106 -12.30 6.55 -51.87
CA LYS A 106 -13.57 6.10 -52.44
C LYS A 106 -14.79 6.67 -51.71
N LYS A 107 -14.73 6.79 -50.38
CA LYS A 107 -15.84 7.28 -49.54
C LYS A 107 -16.14 8.76 -49.78
N TYR A 108 -15.11 9.61 -49.92
CA TYR A 108 -15.27 11.07 -50.03
C TYR A 108 -15.04 11.62 -51.45
N GLY A 109 -14.62 10.79 -52.42
CA GLY A 109 -14.48 11.19 -53.82
C GLY A 109 -13.28 12.09 -54.14
N ILE A 110 -12.32 12.24 -53.22
CA ILE A 110 -11.10 13.03 -53.39
C ILE A 110 -9.87 12.12 -53.56
N ALA A 111 -8.91 12.58 -54.37
CA ALA A 111 -7.60 11.93 -54.53
C ALA A 111 -6.75 12.13 -53.26
N ILE A 112 -6.63 11.07 -52.45
CA ILE A 112 -5.73 11.01 -51.30
C ILE A 112 -4.51 10.15 -51.68
N ARG A 113 -3.30 10.65 -51.46
CA ARG A 113 -2.05 9.92 -51.79
C ARG A 113 -1.08 9.91 -50.63
N TYR A 114 -0.54 8.73 -50.31
CA TYR A 114 0.60 8.60 -49.40
C TYR A 114 1.93 8.88 -50.12
N ARG A 115 2.90 9.44 -49.39
CA ARG A 115 4.28 9.68 -49.79
C ARG A 115 5.20 9.31 -48.62
N GLN A 116 5.87 8.17 -48.76
CA GLN A 116 6.76 7.67 -47.72
C GLN A 116 8.12 8.40 -47.77
N GLU A 117 8.55 8.92 -46.62
CA GLU A 117 9.90 9.44 -46.42
C GLU A 117 10.90 8.31 -46.14
N TYR A 118 12.15 8.44 -46.60
CA TYR A 118 13.19 7.44 -46.35
C TYR A 118 13.78 7.53 -44.94
N ALA A 119 13.69 8.70 -44.30
CA ALA A 119 14.12 9.01 -42.93
C ALA A 119 13.22 10.12 -42.35
N ALA A 120 13.36 10.45 -41.07
CA ALA A 120 12.60 11.52 -40.43
C ALA A 120 13.27 12.90 -40.65
N LEU A 121 12.95 13.56 -41.76
CA LEU A 121 13.64 14.75 -42.28
C LEU A 121 13.25 16.10 -41.63
N GLY A 122 12.42 16.09 -40.58
CA GLY A 122 11.88 17.31 -39.95
C GLY A 122 10.67 17.88 -40.69
N THR A 123 10.06 18.96 -40.16
CA THR A 123 8.77 19.48 -40.66
C THR A 123 8.86 20.02 -42.09
N ALA A 124 9.99 20.66 -42.44
CA ALA A 124 10.22 21.20 -43.78
C ALA A 124 10.91 20.19 -44.72
N GLY A 125 11.63 19.20 -44.21
CA GLY A 125 12.42 18.26 -45.02
C GLY A 125 11.55 17.45 -46.00
N GLY A 126 10.49 16.79 -45.51
CA GLY A 126 9.55 16.06 -46.36
C GLY A 126 8.85 16.95 -47.40
N ILE A 127 8.52 18.19 -47.02
CA ILE A 127 7.91 19.19 -47.92
C ILE A 127 8.88 19.59 -49.03
N TYR A 128 10.14 19.85 -48.70
CA TYR A 128 11.18 20.18 -49.68
C TYR A 128 11.49 19.00 -50.61
N HIS A 129 11.53 17.78 -50.09
CA HIS A 129 11.77 16.57 -50.88
C HIS A 129 10.62 16.29 -51.87
N PHE A 130 9.36 16.47 -51.47
CA PHE A 130 8.19 16.26 -52.33
C PHE A 130 7.64 17.53 -53.01
N ARG A 131 8.40 18.65 -52.99
CA ARG A 131 7.99 19.97 -53.54
C ARG A 131 7.42 19.93 -54.96
N ASP A 132 7.97 19.09 -55.83
CA ASP A 132 7.55 19.00 -57.24
C ASP A 132 6.16 18.35 -57.37
N HIS A 133 5.78 17.48 -56.42
CA HIS A 133 4.43 16.92 -56.31
C HIS A 133 3.42 17.92 -55.73
N ILE A 134 3.87 18.77 -54.80
CA ILE A 134 3.05 19.87 -54.26
C ILE A 134 2.75 20.88 -55.38
N ARG A 135 3.77 21.30 -56.14
CA ARG A 135 3.65 22.21 -57.31
C ARG A 135 2.80 21.67 -58.47
N LYS A 136 2.69 20.35 -58.62
CA LYS A 136 1.95 19.73 -59.72
C LYS A 136 0.46 20.11 -59.71
N GLY A 137 0.02 20.87 -60.71
CA GLY A 137 -1.36 21.36 -60.83
C GLY A 137 -1.57 22.81 -60.39
N ASP A 138 -0.48 23.56 -60.19
CA ASP A 138 -0.42 25.01 -59.95
C ASP A 138 -1.37 25.52 -58.85
N PRO A 139 -1.13 25.13 -57.57
CA PRO A 139 -2.00 25.50 -56.48
C PRO A 139 -1.85 26.96 -56.05
N GLU A 140 -2.95 27.57 -55.60
CA GLU A 140 -2.95 28.95 -55.07
C GLU A 140 -2.14 29.08 -53.77
N GLY A 141 -2.14 28.00 -53.00
CA GLY A 141 -1.47 27.80 -51.72
C GLY A 141 -1.71 26.36 -51.23
N PHE A 142 -1.09 25.98 -50.13
CA PHE A 142 -1.29 24.67 -49.50
C PHE A 142 -1.35 24.76 -47.99
N PHE A 143 -2.10 23.85 -47.37
CA PHE A 143 -2.15 23.70 -45.92
C PHE A 143 -1.12 22.68 -45.46
N ILE A 144 -0.53 22.89 -44.29
CA ILE A 144 0.28 21.91 -43.56
C ILE A 144 -0.46 21.60 -42.26
N LEU A 145 -0.71 20.31 -42.02
CA LEU A 145 -1.35 19.80 -40.81
C LEU A 145 -0.45 18.74 -40.18
N ASN A 146 -0.14 18.86 -38.89
CA ASN A 146 0.56 17.82 -38.14
C ASN A 146 -0.43 16.74 -37.66
N GLY A 147 -0.29 15.52 -38.19
CA GLY A 147 -1.18 14.37 -37.93
C GLY A 147 -1.17 13.82 -36.50
N ASP A 148 -0.22 14.25 -35.65
CA ASP A 148 -0.22 13.94 -34.20
C ASP A 148 -1.17 14.89 -33.40
N VAL A 149 -1.69 15.98 -34.00
CA VAL A 149 -2.59 16.96 -33.34
C VAL A 149 -4.06 16.65 -33.65
N CYS A 150 -4.96 16.71 -32.66
CA CYS A 150 -6.40 16.54 -32.87
C CYS A 150 -7.16 17.72 -32.26
N ALA A 151 -7.75 18.57 -33.10
CA ALA A 151 -8.47 19.78 -32.70
C ALA A 151 -9.54 20.17 -33.74
N ASP A 152 -10.45 21.08 -33.40
CA ASP A 152 -11.39 21.68 -34.35
C ASP A 152 -10.64 22.66 -35.27
N PHE A 153 -10.35 22.24 -36.51
CA PHE A 153 -9.54 23.01 -37.45
C PHE A 153 -10.40 23.96 -38.31
N ASN A 154 -10.48 25.24 -37.94
CA ASN A 154 -11.13 26.26 -38.78
C ASN A 154 -10.21 26.71 -39.94
N LEU A 155 -10.09 25.85 -40.96
CA LEU A 155 -9.20 26.07 -42.11
C LEU A 155 -9.71 27.16 -43.08
N VAL A 156 -11.01 27.47 -43.06
CA VAL A 156 -11.61 28.49 -43.92
C VAL A 156 -11.20 29.90 -43.47
N ASP A 157 -11.34 30.22 -42.19
CA ASP A 157 -10.92 31.53 -41.66
C ASP A 157 -9.39 31.74 -41.76
N LEU A 158 -8.61 30.65 -41.63
CA LEU A 158 -7.17 30.65 -41.85
C LEU A 158 -6.82 30.99 -43.31
N LEU A 159 -7.55 30.45 -44.29
CA LEU A 159 -7.35 30.73 -45.72
C LEU A 159 -7.72 32.17 -46.07
N GLU A 160 -8.86 32.68 -45.58
CA GLU A 160 -9.26 34.08 -45.80
C GLU A 160 -8.23 35.06 -45.25
N THR A 161 -7.63 34.72 -44.10
CA THR A 161 -6.63 35.56 -43.45
C THR A 161 -5.27 35.44 -44.10
N HIS A 162 -4.89 34.24 -44.58
CA HIS A 162 -3.71 34.09 -45.43
C HIS A 162 -3.85 34.92 -46.72
N ARG A 163 -5.03 34.97 -47.35
CA ARG A 163 -5.28 35.84 -48.52
C ARG A 163 -5.07 37.32 -48.21
N LYS A 164 -5.58 37.82 -47.08
CA LYS A 164 -5.35 39.21 -46.61
C LYS A 164 -3.87 39.48 -46.31
N ALA A 165 -3.18 38.55 -45.66
CA ALA A 165 -1.76 38.66 -45.32
C ALA A 165 -0.82 38.50 -46.54
N LYS A 166 -1.27 37.82 -47.60
CA LYS A 166 -0.52 37.67 -48.85
C LYS A 166 -0.37 39.00 -49.59
N GLU A 167 -1.33 39.92 -49.45
CA GLU A 167 -1.23 41.30 -49.96
C GLU A 167 -0.13 42.11 -49.26
N THR A 168 0.20 41.80 -48.00
CA THR A 168 1.32 42.40 -47.25
C THR A 168 2.63 41.60 -47.36
N GLY A 169 2.68 40.59 -48.24
CA GLY A 169 3.88 39.80 -48.52
C GLY A 169 4.12 38.60 -47.60
N ALA A 170 3.14 38.19 -46.78
CA ALA A 170 3.30 37.05 -45.89
C ALA A 170 3.35 35.71 -46.65
N LEU A 171 4.45 34.97 -46.49
CA LEU A 171 4.64 33.64 -47.09
C LEU A 171 3.95 32.51 -46.31
N LEU A 172 3.74 32.72 -45.01
CA LEU A 172 3.28 31.74 -44.03
C LEU A 172 2.27 32.36 -43.05
N THR A 173 1.24 31.62 -42.67
CA THR A 173 0.23 32.02 -41.67
C THR A 173 -0.02 30.85 -40.74
N MET A 174 0.04 31.08 -39.42
CA MET A 174 -0.04 30.01 -38.41
C MET A 174 -1.32 30.12 -37.58
N MET A 175 -1.89 28.98 -37.22
CA MET A 175 -2.99 28.93 -36.25
C MET A 175 -2.42 28.85 -34.83
N GLY A 176 -2.82 29.79 -33.98
CA GLY A 176 -2.52 29.77 -32.54
C GLY A 176 -3.78 29.50 -31.71
N THR A 177 -3.60 28.97 -30.51
CA THR A 177 -4.67 28.86 -29.51
C THR A 177 -4.21 29.40 -28.16
N ASP A 178 -5.12 29.96 -27.37
CA ASP A 178 -4.81 30.37 -26.01
C ASP A 178 -4.73 29.15 -25.07
N SER A 179 -3.70 29.15 -24.24
CA SER A 179 -3.45 28.13 -23.23
C SER A 179 -3.24 28.74 -21.85
N THR A 180 -3.38 27.93 -20.81
CA THR A 180 -3.09 28.40 -19.44
C THR A 180 -1.58 28.63 -19.26
N ARG A 181 -1.22 29.55 -18.36
CA ARG A 181 0.17 29.94 -18.06
C ARG A 181 1.10 28.74 -17.86
N ASN A 182 0.63 27.69 -17.17
CA ASN A 182 1.41 26.49 -16.85
C ASN A 182 1.48 25.48 -18.00
N GLN A 183 0.58 25.56 -18.98
CA GLN A 183 0.60 24.70 -20.18
C GLN A 183 1.50 25.29 -21.26
N SER A 184 1.51 26.61 -21.41
CA SER A 184 2.28 27.32 -22.45
C SER A 184 3.78 26.95 -22.50
N THR A 185 4.42 26.73 -21.35
CA THR A 185 5.83 26.33 -21.25
C THR A 185 6.15 24.97 -21.88
N ASN A 186 5.15 24.12 -22.13
CA ASN A 186 5.31 22.81 -22.76
C ASN A 186 5.23 22.86 -24.30
N TYR A 187 4.89 24.02 -24.87
CA TYR A 187 4.62 24.23 -26.30
C TYR A 187 5.45 25.40 -26.86
N GLY A 188 5.35 25.62 -28.17
CA GLY A 188 5.89 26.83 -28.81
C GLY A 188 5.02 28.05 -28.53
N CYS A 189 5.54 29.02 -27.77
CA CYS A 189 4.86 30.27 -27.43
C CYS A 189 5.01 31.30 -28.55
N ILE A 190 3.91 31.88 -29.01
CA ILE A 190 3.86 32.94 -30.04
C ILE A 190 3.66 34.30 -29.35
N VAL A 191 4.51 35.28 -29.65
CA VAL A 191 4.33 36.69 -29.30
C VAL A 191 3.85 37.45 -30.52
N LYS A 192 2.63 37.99 -30.45
CA LYS A 192 1.93 38.69 -31.53
C LYS A 192 2.05 40.21 -31.35
N SER A 193 2.22 40.95 -32.45
CA SER A 193 2.15 42.41 -32.46
C SER A 193 0.69 42.88 -32.30
N PRO A 194 0.37 43.78 -31.36
CA PRO A 194 -0.99 44.28 -31.18
C PRO A 194 -1.55 45.09 -32.35
N SER A 195 -0.70 45.63 -33.23
CA SER A 195 -1.11 46.46 -34.37
C SER A 195 -1.50 45.64 -35.59
N ASP A 196 -0.61 44.74 -36.03
CA ASP A 196 -0.67 44.14 -37.37
C ASP A 196 -0.88 42.61 -37.35
N SER A 197 -1.06 42.03 -36.15
CA SER A 197 -1.20 40.57 -35.94
C SER A 197 -0.02 39.71 -36.45
N SER A 198 1.12 40.33 -36.74
CA SER A 198 2.38 39.67 -37.08
C SER A 198 3.01 39.01 -35.85
N VAL A 199 3.71 37.90 -36.08
CA VAL A 199 4.51 37.21 -35.05
C VAL A 199 5.83 37.96 -34.88
N VAL A 200 6.01 38.57 -33.71
CA VAL A 200 7.20 39.34 -33.31
C VAL A 200 8.29 38.43 -32.79
N HIS A 201 7.90 37.37 -32.06
CA HIS A 201 8.83 36.44 -31.43
C HIS A 201 8.15 35.08 -31.24
N TYR A 202 8.91 34.00 -31.31
CA TYR A 202 8.44 32.65 -30.99
C TYR A 202 9.48 31.96 -30.11
N VAL A 203 9.04 31.22 -29.10
CA VAL A 203 9.95 30.45 -28.25
C VAL A 203 9.45 29.02 -28.12
N GLU A 204 10.26 28.09 -28.61
CA GLU A 204 9.96 26.67 -28.49
C GLU A 204 10.20 26.20 -27.05
N LYS A 205 9.12 25.79 -26.37
CA LYS A 205 9.14 25.20 -25.01
C LYS A 205 9.94 26.05 -24.00
N PRO A 206 9.54 27.31 -23.76
CA PRO A 206 10.32 28.22 -22.95
C PRO A 206 10.36 27.78 -21.47
N HIS A 207 11.54 27.87 -20.86
CA HIS A 207 11.72 27.60 -19.42
C HIS A 207 10.98 28.60 -18.51
N THR A 208 10.61 29.77 -19.05
CA THR A 208 9.85 30.82 -18.38
C THR A 208 8.59 31.15 -19.17
N PHE A 209 7.56 31.72 -18.52
CA PHE A 209 6.35 32.12 -19.22
C PHE A 209 6.62 33.29 -20.18
N VAL A 210 6.31 33.11 -21.47
CA VAL A 210 6.48 34.14 -22.53
C VAL A 210 5.14 34.66 -23.04
N SER A 211 4.20 33.78 -23.38
CA SER A 211 2.88 34.12 -23.95
C SER A 211 1.86 33.03 -23.66
N SER A 212 0.55 33.37 -23.60
CA SER A 212 -0.53 32.37 -23.52
C SER A 212 -0.81 31.69 -24.86
N LEU A 213 -0.54 32.40 -25.96
CA LEU A 213 -0.77 31.95 -27.33
C LEU A 213 0.27 30.89 -27.71
N ILE A 214 -0.19 29.67 -27.96
CA ILE A 214 0.65 28.54 -28.37
C ILE A 214 0.39 28.13 -29.82
N ASN A 215 1.43 27.61 -30.46
CA ASN A 215 1.38 27.09 -31.81
C ASN A 215 0.64 25.74 -31.88
N CYS A 216 -0.31 25.61 -32.81
CA CYS A 216 -1.09 24.39 -33.03
C CYS A 216 -0.48 23.41 -34.05
N GLY A 217 0.63 23.76 -34.73
CA GLY A 217 1.21 22.92 -35.79
C GLY A 217 0.34 22.86 -37.06
N VAL A 218 -0.39 23.95 -37.34
CA VAL A 218 -1.32 24.10 -38.46
C VAL A 218 -0.99 25.39 -39.21
N TYR A 219 -0.66 25.26 -40.48
CA TYR A 219 -0.12 26.36 -41.30
C TYR A 219 -0.82 26.48 -42.65
N CYS A 220 -0.99 27.71 -43.13
CA CYS A 220 -1.35 28.02 -44.51
C CYS A 220 -0.16 28.70 -45.21
N CYS A 221 0.23 28.15 -46.37
CA CYS A 221 1.48 28.48 -47.05
C CYS A 221 1.23 28.92 -48.50
N SER A 222 1.95 29.95 -48.94
CA SER A 222 2.06 30.30 -50.35
C SER A 222 3.18 29.50 -51.04
N VAL A 223 3.01 29.17 -52.33
CA VAL A 223 3.93 28.30 -53.10
C VAL A 223 5.38 28.83 -53.17
N GLN A 224 5.56 30.15 -53.02
CA GLN A 224 6.86 30.84 -52.93
C GLN A 224 7.71 30.38 -51.73
N LEU A 225 7.10 29.85 -50.66
CA LEU A 225 7.82 29.27 -49.51
C LEU A 225 8.77 28.12 -49.94
N LEU A 226 8.42 27.37 -50.98
CA LEU A 226 9.23 26.27 -51.49
C LEU A 226 10.55 26.73 -52.14
N ASP A 227 10.60 27.96 -52.68
CA ASP A 227 11.84 28.54 -53.21
C ASP A 227 12.72 29.10 -52.08
N TYR A 228 12.12 29.60 -50.99
CA TYR A 228 12.85 30.01 -49.79
C TYR A 228 13.49 28.81 -49.08
N LEU A 229 12.75 27.72 -48.89
CA LEU A 229 13.28 26.47 -48.32
C LEU A 229 14.47 25.92 -49.13
N LYS A 230 14.48 26.10 -50.46
CA LYS A 230 15.61 25.75 -51.32
C LYS A 230 16.86 26.59 -50.99
N GLN A 231 16.72 27.89 -50.71
CA GLN A 231 17.84 28.76 -50.34
C GLN A 231 18.42 28.37 -48.97
N VAL A 232 17.56 28.10 -47.98
CA VAL A 232 17.97 27.65 -46.64
C VAL A 232 18.73 26.32 -46.71
N TYR A 233 18.23 25.36 -47.51
CA TYR A 233 18.91 24.07 -47.74
C TYR A 233 20.31 24.25 -48.32
N GLN A 234 20.47 25.13 -49.31
CA GLN A 234 21.76 25.43 -49.93
C GLN A 234 22.73 26.10 -48.93
N SER A 235 22.25 27.09 -48.15
CA SER A 235 23.03 27.77 -47.10
C SER A 235 23.54 26.81 -46.01
N LYS A 236 22.70 25.85 -45.57
CA LYS A 236 23.10 24.79 -44.64
C LYS A 236 24.18 23.88 -45.22
N GLN A 237 24.06 23.46 -46.48
CA GLN A 237 25.08 22.65 -47.14
C GLN A 237 26.42 23.39 -47.27
N GLU A 238 26.40 24.68 -47.64
CA GLU A 238 27.62 25.50 -47.72
C GLU A 238 28.28 25.71 -46.35
N SER A 239 27.48 25.89 -45.30
CA SER A 239 27.97 26.08 -43.92
C SER A 239 28.63 24.82 -43.34
N GLY A 240 28.08 23.63 -43.61
CA GLY A 240 28.60 22.35 -43.12
C GLY A 240 29.97 21.95 -43.67
N VAL A 241 30.35 22.45 -44.85
CA VAL A 241 31.66 22.14 -45.48
C VAL A 241 32.84 22.73 -44.69
N ASN A 242 32.63 23.84 -43.96
CA ASN A 242 33.70 24.51 -43.21
C ASN A 242 33.91 23.98 -41.78
N THR A 243 32.96 23.21 -41.21
CA THR A 243 32.99 22.81 -39.79
C THR A 243 33.37 21.34 -39.56
N GLY A 244 33.49 20.53 -40.61
CA GLY A 244 34.11 19.19 -40.52
C GLY A 244 33.35 18.18 -39.64
N ALA A 245 32.05 18.36 -39.44
CA ALA A 245 31.23 17.47 -38.63
C ALA A 245 31.06 16.09 -39.32
N PRO A 246 31.33 14.96 -38.64
CA PRO A 246 30.92 13.65 -39.11
C PRO A 246 29.41 13.47 -38.96
N TRP A 247 28.84 12.47 -39.68
CA TRP A 247 27.41 12.10 -39.74
C TRP A 247 26.56 13.04 -40.64
N GLY A 248 26.17 12.54 -41.82
CA GLY A 248 25.45 13.33 -42.84
C GLY A 248 23.95 13.56 -42.59
N ASP A 249 23.32 12.78 -41.71
CA ASP A 249 21.85 12.77 -41.54
C ASP A 249 21.28 14.07 -40.93
N GLU A 250 22.07 14.89 -40.22
CA GLU A 250 21.60 16.16 -39.65
C GLU A 250 21.58 17.32 -40.67
N LEU A 251 22.38 17.24 -41.74
CA LEU A 251 22.46 18.28 -42.77
C LEU A 251 21.22 18.30 -43.69
N GLU A 252 20.53 17.17 -43.84
CA GLU A 252 19.32 17.06 -44.65
C GLU A 252 18.02 17.36 -43.86
N ARG A 253 18.14 17.53 -42.53
CA ARG A 253 17.03 17.88 -41.66
C ARG A 253 16.70 19.38 -41.78
N LEU A 254 15.49 19.67 -42.27
CA LEU A 254 14.97 21.03 -42.41
C LEU A 254 13.76 21.26 -41.52
N SER A 255 13.76 22.44 -40.91
CA SER A 255 12.85 22.82 -39.85
C SER A 255 12.09 24.09 -40.23
N ILE A 256 10.75 24.05 -40.30
CA ILE A 256 9.96 25.25 -40.68
C ILE A 256 10.18 26.34 -39.64
N GLU A 257 10.16 25.94 -38.38
CA GLU A 257 10.44 26.88 -37.34
C GLU A 257 11.97 27.06 -37.21
N GLN A 258 12.85 26.05 -37.11
CA GLN A 258 14.25 26.30 -36.67
C GLN A 258 15.11 27.21 -37.56
N ASP A 259 14.99 27.12 -38.87
CA ASP A 259 16.12 27.47 -39.75
C ASP A 259 16.08 28.89 -40.30
N ILE A 260 15.28 29.78 -39.70
CA ILE A 260 14.65 30.83 -40.51
C ILE A 260 14.71 32.26 -39.87
N LEU A 261 14.74 32.47 -38.53
CA LEU A 261 14.70 33.82 -37.90
C LEU A 261 16.05 34.29 -37.31
N TYR A 262 16.00 35.19 -36.31
CA TYR A 262 17.13 35.99 -35.82
C TYR A 262 17.02 36.41 -34.33
N ASP A 263 18.18 36.60 -33.68
CA ASP A 263 18.35 36.70 -32.22
C ASP A 263 18.53 38.12 -31.62
N VAL A 264 18.20 39.22 -32.33
CA VAL A 264 18.43 40.60 -31.83
C VAL A 264 17.17 41.45 -31.89
N PHE A 265 16.84 42.13 -30.78
CA PHE A 265 15.67 43.00 -30.67
C PHE A 265 16.07 44.47 -30.45
N ILE A 266 15.55 45.36 -31.28
CA ILE A 266 15.72 46.80 -31.17
C ILE A 266 14.33 47.47 -31.23
N ASP A 267 13.94 48.20 -30.19
CA ASP A 267 12.70 48.98 -30.19
C ASP A 267 12.76 50.10 -31.26
N PRO A 268 11.70 50.32 -32.05
CA PRO A 268 11.68 51.34 -33.11
C PRO A 268 11.92 52.79 -32.65
N LYS A 269 11.85 53.08 -31.35
CA LYS A 269 12.16 54.39 -30.75
C LYS A 269 13.59 54.52 -30.24
N ALA A 270 14.41 53.47 -30.35
CA ALA A 270 15.83 53.54 -30.01
C ALA A 270 16.62 54.17 -31.16
N VAL A 271 17.59 55.02 -30.82
CA VAL A 271 18.53 55.61 -31.78
C VAL A 271 19.85 54.89 -31.67
N VAL A 272 20.22 54.15 -32.72
CA VAL A 272 21.46 53.37 -32.79
C VAL A 272 22.34 53.93 -33.90
N ASP A 273 23.58 54.26 -33.57
CA ASP A 273 24.56 54.70 -34.57
C ASP A 273 24.94 53.55 -35.53
N PRO A 274 25.06 53.79 -36.86
CA PRO A 274 25.42 52.74 -37.83
C PRO A 274 26.78 52.06 -37.62
N THR A 275 27.67 52.64 -36.80
CA THR A 275 28.97 52.06 -36.47
C THR A 275 28.96 51.21 -35.19
N ALA A 276 27.83 51.16 -34.47
CA ALA A 276 27.67 50.31 -33.28
C ALA A 276 27.50 48.83 -33.68
N VAL A 277 28.11 47.93 -32.90
CA VAL A 277 28.03 46.47 -33.12
C VAL A 277 27.21 45.82 -32.01
N LEU A 278 26.09 45.21 -32.38
CA LEU A 278 25.13 44.58 -31.47
C LEU A 278 25.02 43.08 -31.78
N GLY A 279 25.20 42.22 -30.77
CA GLY A 279 24.85 40.80 -30.83
C GLY A 279 25.98 39.82 -30.46
N PRO A 280 25.65 38.54 -30.22
CA PRO A 280 24.30 37.98 -30.07
C PRO A 280 23.59 38.42 -28.76
N ASN A 281 22.31 38.05 -28.63
CA ASN A 281 21.48 38.23 -27.42
C ASN A 281 21.44 39.67 -26.90
N VAL A 282 21.02 40.63 -27.73
CA VAL A 282 20.87 42.03 -27.34
C VAL A 282 19.42 42.49 -27.46
N SER A 283 18.92 43.09 -26.38
CA SER A 283 17.58 43.69 -26.32
C SER A 283 17.69 45.18 -25.97
N VAL A 284 17.26 46.04 -26.90
CA VAL A 284 17.28 47.50 -26.75
C VAL A 284 15.87 48.03 -26.55
N GLY A 285 15.62 48.67 -25.40
CA GLY A 285 14.33 49.26 -25.04
C GLY A 285 14.03 50.62 -25.70
N PRO A 286 12.79 51.13 -25.55
CA PRO A 286 12.35 52.38 -26.18
C PRO A 286 13.12 53.61 -25.67
N GLY A 287 13.44 54.53 -26.57
CA GLY A 287 14.10 55.81 -26.23
C GLY A 287 15.57 55.68 -25.81
N VAL A 288 16.17 54.51 -25.98
CA VAL A 288 17.61 54.30 -25.75
C VAL A 288 18.42 55.01 -26.83
N THR A 289 19.57 55.56 -26.45
CA THR A 289 20.57 56.13 -27.39
C THR A 289 21.87 55.34 -27.30
N ILE A 290 22.39 54.89 -28.45
CA ILE A 290 23.65 54.13 -28.56
C ILE A 290 24.61 54.92 -29.45
N GLY A 291 25.69 55.44 -28.84
CA GLY A 291 26.72 56.23 -29.51
C GLY A 291 27.63 55.43 -30.44
N ALA A 292 28.37 56.17 -31.28
CA ALA A 292 29.25 55.60 -32.29
C ALA A 292 30.32 54.64 -31.72
N GLY A 293 30.59 53.56 -32.46
CA GLY A 293 31.57 52.55 -32.12
C GLY A 293 31.33 51.78 -30.81
N ALA A 294 30.15 51.89 -30.20
CA ALA A 294 29.77 51.09 -29.04
C ALA A 294 29.66 49.59 -29.40
N ARG A 295 29.97 48.72 -28.44
CA ARG A 295 29.94 47.26 -28.63
C ARG A 295 29.15 46.59 -27.53
N ILE A 296 28.12 45.84 -27.92
CA ILE A 296 27.12 45.30 -26.99
C ILE A 296 26.84 43.84 -27.31
N ARG A 297 26.93 42.98 -26.30
CA ARG A 297 26.75 41.52 -26.40
C ARG A 297 26.15 40.96 -25.11
N ASP A 298 25.21 40.02 -25.22
CA ASP A 298 24.56 39.35 -24.09
C ASP A 298 24.06 40.35 -23.02
N ALA A 299 23.32 41.37 -23.46
CA ALA A 299 22.98 42.52 -22.63
C ALA A 299 21.56 43.06 -22.88
N ILE A 300 20.95 43.56 -21.81
CA ILE A 300 19.61 44.16 -21.82
C ILE A 300 19.73 45.64 -21.46
N ILE A 301 19.25 46.50 -22.34
CA ILE A 301 19.30 47.96 -22.15
C ILE A 301 17.85 48.45 -22.00
N LEU A 302 17.50 48.85 -20.79
CA LEU A 302 16.15 49.31 -20.47
C LEU A 302 15.93 50.75 -20.93
N GLY A 303 14.65 51.12 -21.08
CA GLY A 303 14.23 52.34 -21.78
C GLY A 303 14.84 53.63 -21.24
N SER A 304 15.03 54.60 -22.12
CA SER A 304 15.63 55.92 -21.85
C SER A 304 17.07 55.89 -21.29
N ALA A 305 17.80 54.77 -21.42
CA ALA A 305 19.22 54.72 -21.11
C ALA A 305 20.07 55.37 -22.22
N ALA A 306 21.19 55.99 -21.84
CA ALA A 306 22.12 56.63 -22.76
C ALA A 306 23.49 55.95 -22.71
N ILE A 307 23.96 55.43 -23.86
CA ILE A 307 25.24 54.73 -24.00
C ILE A 307 26.19 55.61 -24.82
N GLY A 308 27.26 56.06 -24.18
CA GLY A 308 28.28 56.90 -24.81
C GLY A 308 29.11 56.20 -25.88
N GLU A 309 29.80 57.02 -26.68
CA GLU A 309 30.72 56.56 -27.73
C GLU A 309 31.78 55.60 -27.19
N HIS A 310 32.10 54.57 -27.97
CA HIS A 310 33.07 53.53 -27.67
C HIS A 310 32.86 52.78 -26.33
N ALA A 311 31.67 52.86 -25.74
CA ALA A 311 31.33 52.06 -24.55
C ALA A 311 31.32 50.55 -24.88
N TYR A 312 31.81 49.75 -23.94
CA TYR A 312 31.82 48.29 -24.04
C TYR A 312 30.90 47.69 -22.99
N ILE A 313 29.85 47.00 -23.43
CA ILE A 313 28.83 46.40 -22.56
C ILE A 313 28.73 44.91 -22.89
N CYS A 314 29.06 44.05 -21.92
CA CYS A 314 29.04 42.60 -22.09
C CYS A 314 28.49 41.92 -20.83
N HIS A 315 27.54 40.99 -20.98
CA HIS A 315 26.92 40.28 -19.85
C HIS A 315 26.41 41.26 -18.77
N ALA A 316 25.50 42.15 -19.16
CA ALA A 316 25.05 43.24 -18.28
C ALA A 316 23.60 43.69 -18.50
N ILE A 317 23.00 44.26 -17.46
CA ILE A 317 21.68 44.92 -17.51
C ILE A 317 21.86 46.40 -17.16
N VAL A 318 21.41 47.28 -18.06
CA VAL A 318 21.42 48.73 -17.86
C VAL A 318 20.00 49.19 -17.51
N GLY A 319 19.81 49.69 -16.28
CA GLY A 319 18.53 50.17 -15.77
C GLY A 319 18.01 51.44 -16.46
N TRP A 320 16.69 51.67 -16.36
CA TRP A 320 16.02 52.85 -16.94
C TRP A 320 16.67 54.17 -16.50
N ASN A 321 16.69 55.16 -17.40
CA ASN A 321 17.29 56.49 -17.19
C ASN A 321 18.78 56.46 -16.76
N SER A 322 19.50 55.36 -16.97
CA SER A 322 20.94 55.29 -16.62
C SER A 322 21.81 55.82 -17.75
N SER A 323 22.91 56.47 -17.40
CA SER A 323 23.90 56.98 -18.36
C SER A 323 25.23 56.25 -18.22
N VAL A 324 25.74 55.76 -19.36
CA VAL A 324 27.02 55.09 -19.49
C VAL A 324 27.97 56.03 -20.22
N GLY A 325 29.00 56.52 -19.53
CA GLY A 325 29.97 57.45 -20.09
C GLY A 325 30.78 56.89 -21.27
N MET A 326 31.35 57.79 -22.06
CA MET A 326 32.32 57.47 -23.11
C MET A 326 33.48 56.61 -22.56
N TRP A 327 33.92 55.60 -23.33
CA TRP A 327 34.96 54.63 -22.93
C TRP A 327 34.68 53.85 -21.63
N ALA A 328 33.47 53.91 -21.07
CA ALA A 328 33.13 53.11 -19.90
C ALA A 328 33.04 51.61 -20.28
N ARG A 329 33.50 50.75 -19.35
CA ARG A 329 33.50 49.29 -19.51
C ARG A 329 32.60 48.67 -18.46
N ILE A 330 31.48 48.11 -18.91
CA ILE A 330 30.51 47.40 -18.09
C ILE A 330 30.57 45.93 -18.49
N GLU A 331 31.06 45.09 -17.59
CA GLU A 331 31.35 43.70 -17.93
C GLU A 331 30.94 42.79 -16.77
N GLY A 332 30.01 41.88 -17.03
CA GLY A 332 29.84 40.67 -16.24
C GLY A 332 30.72 39.55 -16.78
N THR A 333 30.88 38.49 -16.00
CA THR A 333 31.64 37.30 -16.42
C THR A 333 30.68 36.27 -17.06
N PRO A 334 31.03 35.63 -18.19
CA PRO A 334 30.18 34.62 -18.82
C PRO A 334 30.05 33.37 -17.96
N ASN A 335 28.80 32.92 -17.75
CA ASN A 335 28.48 31.59 -17.26
C ASN A 335 28.23 30.66 -18.46
N ASP A 336 29.26 29.98 -18.93
CA ASP A 336 29.11 28.87 -19.88
C ASP A 336 28.50 27.64 -19.18
N PRO A 337 27.72 26.83 -19.92
CA PRO A 337 28.37 25.66 -20.49
C PRO A 337 28.40 25.68 -22.02
N ASN A 338 29.62 25.54 -22.57
CA ASN A 338 29.87 25.31 -23.99
C ASN A 338 29.00 24.14 -24.52
N PRO A 339 28.20 24.35 -25.59
CA PRO A 339 27.26 23.35 -26.11
C PRO A 339 27.92 22.08 -26.69
N ASP A 340 29.22 22.11 -27.03
CA ASP A 340 29.96 20.97 -27.59
C ASP A 340 30.27 19.86 -26.56
N LYS A 341 29.94 20.07 -25.27
CA LYS A 341 30.19 19.10 -24.20
C LYS A 341 28.90 18.45 -23.67
N PRO A 342 28.53 17.25 -24.15
CA PRO A 342 27.52 16.46 -23.46
C PRO A 342 27.96 16.19 -22.00
N PHE A 343 27.01 16.31 -21.07
CA PHE A 343 27.19 16.17 -19.61
C PHE A 343 27.87 17.33 -18.85
N ALA A 344 28.05 18.52 -19.45
CA ALA A 344 28.38 19.71 -18.68
C ALA A 344 27.26 20.05 -17.67
N LYS A 345 27.56 19.98 -16.36
CA LYS A 345 26.63 20.43 -15.31
C LYS A 345 26.73 21.94 -15.16
N MET A 346 25.59 22.58 -15.00
CA MET A 346 25.50 24.01 -14.69
C MET A 346 25.97 24.25 -13.25
N GLU A 347 27.19 24.78 -13.08
CA GLU A 347 27.66 25.24 -11.78
C GLU A 347 27.02 26.59 -11.45
N ASN A 348 25.85 26.55 -10.80
CA ASN A 348 25.23 27.72 -10.18
C ASN A 348 26.08 28.16 -8.98
N LEU A 349 27.18 28.86 -9.26
CA LEU A 349 27.98 29.54 -8.25
C LEU A 349 27.07 30.54 -7.49
N PRO A 350 27.11 30.58 -6.14
CA PRO A 350 26.34 31.54 -5.37
C PRO A 350 26.74 32.97 -5.75
N LEU A 351 25.87 33.97 -5.52
CA LEU A 351 26.15 35.35 -5.93
C LEU A 351 27.40 35.97 -5.28
N PHE A 352 27.93 35.36 -4.22
CA PHE A 352 29.12 35.82 -3.50
C PHE A 352 30.14 34.69 -3.30
N SER A 353 31.41 35.05 -3.44
CA SER A 353 32.56 34.28 -2.97
C SER A 353 32.66 34.35 -1.44
N GLU A 354 33.26 33.34 -0.82
CA GLU A 354 33.46 33.19 0.63
C GLU A 354 34.20 34.35 1.34
N HIS A 355 34.82 35.26 0.58
CA HIS A 355 35.45 36.47 1.09
C HIS A 355 34.53 37.71 1.01
N GLY A 356 33.22 37.53 0.87
CA GLY A 356 32.23 38.62 0.80
C GLY A 356 32.27 39.43 -0.50
N ARG A 357 33.00 38.95 -1.51
CA ARG A 357 33.09 39.56 -2.85
C ARG A 357 32.00 38.97 -3.73
N LEU A 358 31.32 39.77 -4.56
CA LEU A 358 30.45 39.23 -5.61
C LEU A 358 31.24 38.19 -6.45
N ASN A 359 30.62 37.05 -6.73
CA ASN A 359 31.17 36.07 -7.66
C ASN A 359 31.08 36.61 -9.10
N PRO A 360 31.85 36.04 -10.04
CA PRO A 360 31.86 36.49 -11.42
C PRO A 360 30.50 36.22 -12.07
N ALA A 361 29.70 37.27 -12.30
CA ALA A 361 28.31 37.18 -12.73
C ALA A 361 27.87 38.49 -13.41
N ILE A 362 26.66 38.49 -13.98
CA ILE A 362 26.08 39.62 -14.74
C ILE A 362 26.17 40.96 -13.97
N THR A 363 26.67 42.01 -14.62
CA THR A 363 26.73 43.35 -14.01
C THR A 363 25.39 44.07 -14.15
N ILE A 364 24.83 44.57 -13.04
CA ILE A 364 23.50 45.19 -13.02
C ILE A 364 23.61 46.64 -12.56
N LEU A 365 23.18 47.56 -13.42
CA LEU A 365 22.93 48.96 -13.05
C LEU A 365 21.45 49.14 -12.75
N GLY A 366 21.13 49.60 -11.53
CA GLY A 366 19.78 49.98 -11.14
C GLY A 366 19.27 51.22 -11.88
N CYS A 367 18.05 51.67 -11.56
CA CYS A 367 17.45 52.84 -12.19
C CYS A 367 18.24 54.12 -11.89
N ASN A 368 18.35 55.01 -12.88
CA ASN A 368 18.89 56.36 -12.72
C ASN A 368 20.33 56.37 -12.16
N VAL A 369 21.17 55.45 -12.63
CA VAL A 369 22.59 55.34 -12.27
C VAL A 369 23.44 56.13 -13.28
N GLN A 370 24.39 56.92 -12.78
CA GLN A 370 25.36 57.62 -13.62
C GLN A 370 26.74 56.96 -13.53
N VAL A 371 27.23 56.45 -14.67
CA VAL A 371 28.59 55.91 -14.83
C VAL A 371 29.43 56.97 -15.56
N PRO A 372 30.47 57.55 -14.93
CA PRO A 372 31.34 58.52 -15.58
C PRO A 372 32.12 57.93 -16.77
N ARG A 373 32.75 58.81 -17.54
CA ARG A 373 33.68 58.42 -18.61
C ARG A 373 34.86 57.64 -18.02
N GLU A 374 35.39 56.68 -18.80
CA GLU A 374 36.56 55.85 -18.43
C GLU A 374 36.38 54.96 -17.18
N VAL A 375 35.18 54.89 -16.59
CA VAL A 375 34.92 54.06 -15.40
C VAL A 375 34.69 52.60 -15.78
N ILE A 376 35.31 51.71 -15.00
CA ILE A 376 35.21 50.26 -15.15
C ILE A 376 34.33 49.71 -14.02
N VAL A 377 33.25 49.03 -14.40
CA VAL A 377 32.33 48.33 -13.49
C VAL A 377 32.36 46.85 -13.83
N LEU A 378 32.97 46.04 -12.94
CA LEU A 378 33.05 44.58 -13.10
C LEU A 378 32.26 43.89 -12.01
N ASN A 379 31.47 42.87 -12.38
CA ASN A 379 30.76 41.96 -11.47
C ASN A 379 30.21 42.70 -10.24
N SER A 380 29.33 43.68 -10.46
CA SER A 380 28.84 44.58 -9.41
C SER A 380 27.35 44.87 -9.60
N ILE A 381 26.62 44.99 -8.49
CA ILE A 381 25.22 45.44 -8.47
C ILE A 381 25.19 46.86 -7.94
N VAL A 382 24.83 47.81 -8.80
CA VAL A 382 24.71 49.22 -8.44
C VAL A 382 23.25 49.50 -8.10
N LEU A 383 22.99 49.81 -6.82
CA LEU A 383 21.65 50.18 -6.35
C LEU A 383 21.12 51.43 -7.10
N PRO A 384 19.80 51.55 -7.30
CA PRO A 384 19.20 52.72 -7.96
C PRO A 384 19.58 54.06 -7.31
N HIS A 385 19.58 55.13 -8.11
CA HIS A 385 19.88 56.50 -7.70
C HIS A 385 21.28 56.70 -7.08
N LYS A 386 22.25 55.88 -7.50
CA LYS A 386 23.64 55.96 -7.02
C LYS A 386 24.58 56.49 -8.11
N ASP A 387 25.31 57.55 -7.80
CA ASP A 387 26.38 58.07 -8.63
C ASP A 387 27.70 57.34 -8.35
N LEU A 388 28.39 56.88 -9.39
CA LEU A 388 29.69 56.21 -9.26
C LEU A 388 30.82 57.23 -9.37
N SER A 389 31.67 57.33 -8.34
CA SER A 389 32.80 58.28 -8.32
C SER A 389 34.17 57.65 -8.65
N ARG A 390 34.25 56.33 -8.74
CA ARG A 390 35.46 55.55 -9.04
C ARG A 390 35.09 54.22 -9.70
N SER A 391 36.09 53.46 -10.16
CA SER A 391 35.86 52.07 -10.62
C SER A 391 35.52 51.15 -9.45
N TYR A 392 34.56 50.24 -9.63
CA TYR A 392 34.09 49.30 -8.60
C TYR A 392 34.22 47.85 -9.07
N LYS A 393 34.56 46.97 -8.10
CA LYS A 393 34.65 45.53 -8.29
C LYS A 393 34.14 44.84 -7.01
N ASN A 394 33.03 44.12 -7.10
CA ASN A 394 32.59 43.12 -6.13
C ASN A 394 32.19 43.61 -4.69
N GLU A 395 31.53 44.78 -4.50
CA GLU A 395 31.19 45.35 -3.15
C GLU A 395 29.70 45.76 -2.92
N ILE A 396 29.20 45.70 -1.66
CA ILE A 396 27.87 46.18 -1.15
C ILE A 396 28.01 46.72 0.31
N ILE A 397 27.17 47.67 0.78
CA ILE A 397 27.27 48.36 2.12
C ILE A 397 25.87 48.52 2.78
N LEU A 398 25.66 48.22 4.09
CA LEU A 398 24.29 48.12 4.68
C LEU A 398 23.98 48.64 6.14
N HIS A 399 24.52 48.08 7.25
CA HIS A 399 23.80 48.03 8.57
C HIS A 399 24.23 49.00 9.72
N LEU A 400 23.44 49.08 10.81
CA LEU A 400 23.65 49.92 12.03
C LEU A 400 23.46 49.16 13.36
N GLU A 401 24.16 49.58 14.41
CA GLU A 401 23.99 49.20 15.83
C GLU A 401 23.45 50.40 16.64
N ILE A 402 22.55 50.16 17.59
CA ILE A 402 21.97 51.18 18.47
C ILE A 402 22.11 50.73 19.93
N ILE A 403 22.56 51.64 20.79
CA ILE A 403 22.77 51.38 22.22
C ILE A 403 21.76 52.23 23.01
N ASN A 404 20.96 51.58 23.86
CA ASN A 404 20.01 52.24 24.76
C ASN A 404 20.71 52.61 26.10
N GLU A 405 20.11 53.46 26.93
CA GLU A 405 20.66 53.95 28.21
C GLU A 405 21.05 52.80 29.17
N ASP A 406 20.33 51.68 29.13
CA ASP A 406 20.63 50.41 29.83
C ASP A 406 21.95 49.73 29.38
N GLY A 407 22.65 50.25 28.37
CA GLY A 407 23.82 49.63 27.73
C GLY A 407 23.50 48.44 26.82
N LYS A 408 22.22 48.10 26.65
CA LYS A 408 21.75 47.04 25.75
C LYS A 408 21.92 47.46 24.30
N ARG A 409 22.44 46.54 23.49
CA ARG A 409 22.74 46.76 22.06
C ARG A 409 21.68 46.08 21.21
N PHE A 410 21.17 46.81 20.22
CA PHE A 410 20.16 46.34 19.28
C PHE A 410 20.64 46.65 17.86
N ILE A 411 20.57 45.65 16.98
CA ILE A 411 21.04 45.79 15.60
C ILE A 411 19.83 46.10 14.71
N PHE A 412 19.94 47.14 13.88
CA PHE A 412 18.87 47.57 13.00
C PHE A 412 19.37 47.77 11.57
N SER A 413 18.53 47.43 10.60
CA SER A 413 18.77 47.73 9.19
C SER A 413 18.08 49.06 8.86
N PRO A 414 18.81 50.12 8.47
CA PRO A 414 18.20 51.41 8.16
C PRO A 414 17.38 51.35 6.88
N TYR A 415 16.20 51.96 6.90
CA TYR A 415 15.39 52.23 5.71
C TYR A 415 15.19 53.76 5.61
N GLN A 416 15.51 54.34 4.46
CA GLN A 416 15.40 55.78 4.26
C GLN A 416 14.03 56.15 3.72
N GLU A 417 13.27 56.94 4.49
CA GLU A 417 12.01 57.53 4.07
C GLU A 417 12.18 59.05 3.87
N GLY A 418 11.69 59.60 2.76
CA GLY A 418 11.92 60.99 2.36
C GLY A 418 11.28 62.05 3.26
N SER A 419 10.46 61.64 4.24
CA SER A 419 9.73 62.48 5.18
C SER A 419 10.52 62.82 6.46
N MET A 420 11.61 62.10 6.76
CA MET A 420 12.35 62.25 8.02
C MET A 420 13.45 63.32 8.00
N LYS A 421 13.56 64.06 9.11
CA LYS A 421 14.62 65.06 9.33
C LYS A 421 15.94 64.37 9.64
N ARG A 422 17.05 64.90 9.10
CA ARG A 422 18.41 64.42 9.41
C ARG A 422 18.67 64.46 10.92
N GLY A 423 19.21 63.37 11.46
CA GLY A 423 19.46 63.21 12.90
C GLY A 423 18.30 62.61 13.70
N VAL A 424 17.16 62.29 13.09
CA VAL A 424 16.02 61.63 13.75
C VAL A 424 15.85 60.21 13.21
N LEU A 425 15.70 59.22 14.11
CA LEU A 425 15.33 57.85 13.77
C LEU A 425 13.87 57.57 14.13
N GLY A 426 13.16 56.91 13.21
CA GLY A 426 11.78 56.46 13.39
C GLY A 426 11.72 54.96 13.67
N PHE A 427 11.02 54.57 14.73
CA PHE A 427 10.78 53.16 15.09
C PHE A 427 9.30 52.81 15.05
N THR A 428 8.99 51.59 14.59
CA THR A 428 7.63 51.04 14.69
C THR A 428 7.28 50.78 16.16
N LEU A 429 5.97 50.76 16.49
CA LEU A 429 5.51 50.47 17.86
C LEU A 429 6.03 49.13 18.40
N VAL A 430 6.19 48.14 17.52
CA VAL A 430 6.65 46.80 17.84
C VAL A 430 8.15 46.81 18.16
N HIS A 431 8.99 47.41 17.30
CA HIS A 431 10.42 47.56 17.56
C HIS A 431 10.70 48.44 18.79
N ARG A 432 9.90 49.50 19.00
CA ARG A 432 10.01 50.38 20.16
C ARG A 432 9.77 49.66 21.49
N LYS A 433 8.77 48.77 21.53
CA LYS A 433 8.49 47.91 22.71
C LYS A 433 9.61 46.90 22.96
N TRP A 434 10.23 46.37 21.92
CA TRP A 434 11.32 45.39 22.01
C TRP A 434 12.65 46.04 22.45
N ALA A 435 12.98 47.20 21.91
CA ALA A 435 14.22 47.92 22.21
C ALA A 435 14.15 48.79 23.49
N TYR A 436 13.00 48.84 24.17
CA TYR A 436 12.73 49.70 25.35
C TYR A 436 12.98 51.19 25.10
N LEU A 437 12.58 51.69 23.92
CA LEU A 437 12.77 53.10 23.54
C LEU A 437 11.52 53.95 23.80
N SER A 438 11.71 55.22 24.15
CA SER A 438 10.64 56.22 24.24
C SER A 438 10.63 57.17 23.04
N VAL A 439 9.53 57.91 22.86
CA VAL A 439 9.48 58.97 21.82
C VAL A 439 10.30 60.16 22.31
N ASN A 440 11.13 60.72 21.42
CA ASN A 440 12.07 61.83 21.71
C ASN A 440 13.14 61.49 22.78
N GLN A 441 13.57 60.22 22.84
CA GLN A 441 14.73 59.80 23.61
C GLN A 441 16.02 59.91 22.77
N ASP A 442 17.11 60.37 23.37
CA ASP A 442 18.43 60.38 22.73
C ASP A 442 19.03 58.96 22.74
N VAL A 443 19.61 58.53 21.61
CA VAL A 443 20.16 57.18 21.43
C VAL A 443 21.54 57.22 20.78
N GLU A 444 22.46 56.38 21.23
CA GLU A 444 23.76 56.24 20.57
C GLU A 444 23.64 55.29 19.36
N VAL A 445 24.10 55.75 18.19
CA VAL A 445 24.03 55.01 16.93
C VAL A 445 25.43 54.81 16.37
N ARG A 446 25.81 53.57 16.08
CA ARG A 446 27.12 53.19 15.54
C ARG A 446 26.95 52.43 14.21
N PRO A 447 27.84 52.61 13.22
CA PRO A 447 27.84 51.76 12.03
C PRO A 447 28.25 50.32 12.43
N PHE A 448 27.50 49.32 11.97
CA PHE A 448 27.76 47.92 12.33
C PHE A 448 28.01 47.08 11.08
N GLN A 449 29.17 46.42 11.03
CA GLN A 449 29.55 45.54 9.94
C GLN A 449 29.49 44.09 10.42
N MET A 450 28.49 43.35 9.96
CA MET A 450 28.49 41.89 10.09
C MET A 450 29.52 41.29 9.11
N ASP A 451 30.27 40.29 9.56
CA ASP A 451 31.11 39.47 8.68
C ASP A 451 30.19 38.53 7.87
N PRO A 452 30.08 38.71 6.53
CA PRO A 452 29.17 37.92 5.71
C PRO A 452 29.50 36.43 5.67
N SER A 453 30.74 36.03 6.03
CA SER A 453 31.13 34.63 6.00
C SER A 453 30.69 33.84 7.23
N THR A 454 30.46 34.51 8.37
CA THR A 454 30.24 33.88 9.68
C THR A 454 28.88 34.17 10.32
N HIS A 455 28.10 35.14 9.81
CA HIS A 455 26.82 35.58 10.40
C HIS A 455 25.61 35.48 9.44
N CYS A 456 25.70 34.61 8.43
CA CYS A 456 24.57 34.33 7.53
C CYS A 456 23.59 33.33 8.15
N ILE A 457 22.30 33.68 8.13
CA ILE A 457 21.24 32.80 8.64
C ILE A 457 21.01 31.68 7.63
N GLY A 458 21.40 30.45 7.99
CA GLY A 458 21.04 29.25 7.24
C GLY A 458 19.58 28.88 7.46
N SER A 459 19.13 28.90 8.71
CA SER A 459 17.74 28.59 9.09
C SER A 459 17.24 29.50 10.22
N VAL A 460 15.95 29.84 10.19
CA VAL A 460 15.30 30.66 11.23
C VAL A 460 13.94 30.09 11.62
N VAL A 461 13.66 30.05 12.92
CA VAL A 461 12.38 29.62 13.48
C VAL A 461 11.59 30.84 13.95
N LEU A 462 10.44 31.08 13.32
CA LEU A 462 9.54 32.20 13.58
C LEU A 462 8.23 31.70 14.20
N GLU A 463 7.92 32.18 15.39
CA GLU A 463 6.61 31.96 16.02
C GLU A 463 5.57 32.92 15.46
N VAL A 464 4.42 32.38 15.04
CA VAL A 464 3.30 33.09 14.42
C VAL A 464 2.16 33.26 15.41
N ASP A 465 1.71 34.50 15.60
CA ASP A 465 0.44 34.83 16.25
C ASP A 465 -0.30 35.95 15.49
N TYR A 466 -1.58 36.14 15.76
CA TYR A 466 -2.35 37.27 15.24
C TYR A 466 -2.05 38.54 16.05
N LEU A 467 -1.68 39.64 15.38
CA LEU A 467 -1.46 40.94 16.02
C LEU A 467 -2.73 41.45 16.74
N GLN A 468 -3.91 41.03 16.29
CA GLN A 468 -5.19 41.25 16.95
C GLN A 468 -5.97 39.93 17.07
N ARG A 469 -6.01 39.35 18.29
CA ARG A 469 -6.72 38.08 18.56
C ARG A 469 -8.26 38.18 18.52
N LYS A 470 -8.85 39.39 18.54
CA LYS A 470 -10.31 39.57 18.54
C LYS A 470 -10.92 39.19 17.19
N GLY A 471 -11.82 38.22 17.19
CA GLY A 471 -12.54 37.76 15.99
C GLY A 471 -11.70 36.93 15.02
N ALA A 472 -10.64 36.25 15.48
CA ALA A 472 -9.86 35.32 14.66
C ALA A 472 -10.71 34.11 14.22
N GLY A 473 -10.61 33.74 12.95
CA GLY A 473 -11.21 32.52 12.40
C GLY A 473 -10.16 31.45 12.09
N ASN A 474 -10.62 30.24 11.75
CA ASN A 474 -9.77 29.12 11.30
C ASN A 474 -9.29 29.33 9.85
N GLU A 475 -8.63 30.44 9.59
CA GLU A 475 -8.03 30.76 8.29
C GLU A 475 -6.79 29.88 8.05
N GLN A 476 -6.63 29.38 6.83
CA GLN A 476 -5.48 28.57 6.41
C GLN A 476 -4.38 29.45 5.78
N TYR A 477 -3.12 29.16 6.12
CA TYR A 477 -1.94 29.91 5.71
C TYR A 477 -0.86 28.96 5.17
N ASP A 478 -0.52 29.11 3.88
CA ASP A 478 0.52 28.32 3.22
C ASP A 478 1.92 28.82 3.59
N THR A 479 2.64 28.05 4.39
CA THR A 479 3.99 28.36 4.87
C THR A 479 5.03 28.40 3.77
N ASP A 480 4.85 27.69 2.65
CA ASP A 480 5.82 27.70 1.55
C ASP A 480 5.71 28.99 0.72
N ALA A 481 4.49 29.51 0.58
CA ALA A 481 4.24 30.84 0.03
C ALA A 481 4.68 31.94 1.01
N MET A 482 4.35 31.83 2.30
CA MET A 482 4.77 32.78 3.33
C MET A 482 6.30 32.86 3.46
N ALA A 483 7.02 31.74 3.37
CA ALA A 483 8.48 31.73 3.47
C ALA A 483 9.13 32.49 2.31
N LYS A 484 8.63 32.28 1.08
CA LYS A 484 9.08 33.02 -0.11
C LYS A 484 8.80 34.51 0.01
N GLU A 485 7.58 34.87 0.40
CA GLU A 485 7.18 36.28 0.56
C GLU A 485 7.96 36.95 1.70
N PHE A 486 8.21 36.26 2.82
CA PHE A 486 9.07 36.72 3.91
C PHE A 486 10.51 36.95 3.46
N CYS A 487 11.14 36.00 2.76
CA CYS A 487 12.51 36.15 2.26
C CYS A 487 12.63 37.25 1.19
N MET A 488 11.56 37.53 0.42
CA MET A 488 11.52 38.67 -0.51
C MET A 488 11.35 40.01 0.22
N GLN A 489 10.44 40.09 1.19
CA GLN A 489 10.15 41.32 1.94
C GLN A 489 11.29 41.74 2.88
N PHE A 490 11.95 40.77 3.53
CA PHE A 490 12.99 41.03 4.55
C PHE A 490 14.41 40.66 4.08
N HIS A 491 14.64 40.62 2.77
CA HIS A 491 15.96 40.36 2.20
C HIS A 491 17.03 41.33 2.76
N HIS A 492 18.19 40.78 3.17
CA HIS A 492 19.29 41.53 3.77
C HIS A 492 18.96 42.26 5.08
N MET A 493 17.82 42.00 5.71
CA MET A 493 17.55 42.49 7.06
C MET A 493 18.36 41.71 8.09
N ALA A 494 19.00 42.43 9.01
CA ALA A 494 19.56 41.86 10.23
C ALA A 494 18.42 41.44 11.18
N LEU A 495 18.40 40.16 11.56
CA LEU A 495 17.55 39.64 12.63
C LEU A 495 18.33 39.43 13.91
N THR A 496 17.67 39.69 15.04
CA THR A 496 18.13 39.33 16.38
C THR A 496 17.14 38.34 17.01
N ARG A 497 17.62 37.43 17.86
CA ARG A 497 16.78 36.52 18.63
C ARG A 497 15.77 37.31 19.49
N MET A 498 14.56 36.78 19.62
CA MET A 498 13.39 37.41 20.24
C MET A 498 12.89 38.70 19.57
N GLN A 499 13.42 39.11 18.42
CA GLN A 499 12.91 40.27 17.69
C GLN A 499 11.48 40.00 17.16
N PRO A 500 10.50 40.86 17.49
CA PRO A 500 9.17 40.79 16.94
C PRO A 500 9.07 41.61 15.65
N LEU A 501 8.44 41.02 14.64
CA LEU A 501 8.21 41.57 13.31
C LEU A 501 6.71 41.61 13.01
N VAL A 502 6.32 42.45 12.07
CA VAL A 502 4.95 42.55 11.56
C VAL A 502 4.95 42.05 10.12
N PHE A 503 4.12 41.05 9.82
CA PHE A 503 4.05 40.44 8.49
C PHE A 503 2.63 40.52 7.94
N SER A 504 2.52 40.97 6.70
CA SER A 504 1.28 40.99 5.93
C SER A 504 1.43 40.03 4.76
N PHE A 505 0.45 39.14 4.58
CA PHE A 505 0.48 38.07 3.59
C PHE A 505 -0.80 38.12 2.76
N GLN A 506 -0.67 38.38 1.45
CA GLN A 506 -1.77 38.32 0.48
C GLN A 506 -3.07 39.09 0.87
N GLY A 507 -2.95 40.21 1.59
CA GLY A 507 -4.10 40.98 2.07
C GLY A 507 -4.93 40.32 3.18
N LYS A 508 -4.46 39.19 3.75
CA LYS A 508 -5.02 38.60 4.97
C LYS A 508 -4.65 39.41 6.21
N ARG A 509 -5.09 38.94 7.38
CA ARG A 509 -4.83 39.60 8.66
C ARG A 509 -3.34 39.72 8.95
N ILE A 510 -2.99 40.82 9.61
CA ILE A 510 -1.60 41.11 10.00
C ILE A 510 -1.17 40.12 11.09
N LEU A 511 -0.08 39.41 10.82
CA LEU A 511 0.56 38.48 11.72
C LEU A 511 1.69 39.18 12.48
N GLN A 512 1.86 38.82 13.75
CA GLN A 512 3.07 39.12 14.52
C GLN A 512 3.97 37.88 14.46
N LEU A 513 5.18 38.05 13.94
CA LEU A 513 6.20 37.00 13.90
C LEU A 513 7.23 37.27 14.99
N THR A 514 7.60 36.28 15.78
CA THR A 514 8.65 36.42 16.81
C THR A 514 9.78 35.44 16.54
N CYS A 515 11.01 35.95 16.42
CA CYS A 515 12.17 35.11 16.10
C CYS A 515 12.63 34.27 17.30
N LYS A 516 12.27 32.99 17.38
CA LYS A 516 12.64 32.10 18.51
C LYS A 516 14.10 31.65 18.44
N GLU A 517 14.51 31.15 17.28
CA GLU A 517 15.85 30.59 17.07
C GLU A 517 16.42 31.06 15.73
N ILE A 518 17.71 31.38 15.75
CA ILE A 518 18.51 31.70 14.56
C ILE A 518 19.63 30.67 14.49
N GLN A 519 19.67 29.90 13.40
CA GLN A 519 20.75 28.99 13.08
C GLN A 519 21.61 29.61 12.00
N VAL A 520 22.82 30.02 12.40
CA VAL A 520 23.83 30.56 11.51
C VAL A 520 24.68 29.44 10.96
N THR A 521 25.04 29.56 9.70
CA THR A 521 25.89 28.60 8.99
C THR A 521 27.19 29.30 8.63
N ASP A 522 28.29 28.88 9.25
CA ASP A 522 29.62 29.35 8.87
C ASP A 522 29.96 28.79 7.48
N ILE A 523 30.09 29.69 6.51
CA ILE A 523 30.32 29.34 5.10
C ILE A 523 31.73 28.75 4.94
N ARG A 524 32.67 29.04 5.86
CA ARG A 524 34.03 28.48 5.85
C ARG A 524 34.05 26.99 6.16
N ALA A 525 33.22 26.55 7.11
CA ALA A 525 33.15 25.14 7.53
C ALA A 525 32.51 24.22 6.48
N LEU A 526 31.66 24.75 5.60
CA LEU A 526 31.05 24.02 4.48
C LEU A 526 32.05 23.61 3.38
N LYS A 527 33.22 24.26 3.32
CA LYS A 527 34.21 24.03 2.25
C LYS A 527 35.15 22.86 2.54
N GLU A 528 35.38 22.56 3.81
CA GLU A 528 35.95 21.29 4.25
C GLU A 528 34.84 20.24 4.20
N ASN A 529 34.99 19.18 3.39
CA ASN A 529 33.96 18.18 3.06
C ASN A 529 33.56 17.24 4.23
N SER A 530 33.58 17.75 5.46
CA SER A 530 33.03 17.12 6.66
C SER A 530 31.48 17.16 6.62
N LYS A 531 30.85 16.00 6.66
CA LYS A 531 29.38 15.85 6.61
C LYS A 531 28.64 16.28 7.88
N ASP A 532 29.34 16.90 8.84
CA ASP A 532 28.90 17.15 10.21
C ASP A 532 29.05 18.63 10.65
N VAL A 533 28.87 19.58 9.73
CA VAL A 533 28.72 21.00 10.11
C VAL A 533 27.38 21.19 10.82
N LYS A 534 27.39 21.05 12.15
CA LYS A 534 26.21 21.32 12.99
C LYS A 534 25.89 22.82 12.94
N PRO A 535 24.63 23.23 12.66
CA PRO A 535 24.25 24.63 12.66
C PRO A 535 24.48 25.25 14.05
N ILE A 536 25.12 26.41 14.08
CA ILE A 536 25.43 27.11 15.34
C ILE A 536 24.24 28.01 15.66
N GLN A 537 23.67 27.86 16.86
CA GLN A 537 22.68 28.81 17.36
C GLN A 537 23.38 30.15 17.66
N ALA A 538 22.91 31.22 17.03
CA ALA A 538 23.46 32.57 17.18
C ALA A 538 22.41 33.55 17.72
N GLU A 539 22.87 34.66 18.30
CA GLU A 539 21.97 35.71 18.78
C GLU A 539 21.47 36.64 17.66
N TYR A 540 22.23 36.78 16.58
CA TYR A 540 21.87 37.62 15.43
C TYR A 540 22.47 37.09 14.12
N GLY A 541 21.92 37.53 12.98
CA GLY A 541 22.44 37.24 11.65
C GLY A 541 21.68 37.98 10.54
N VAL A 542 22.14 37.85 9.28
CA VAL A 542 21.50 38.44 8.10
C VAL A 542 20.62 37.42 7.36
N ILE A 543 19.40 37.82 6.97
CA ILE A 543 18.54 37.04 6.07
C ILE A 543 19.10 37.06 4.64
N LEU A 544 19.30 35.88 4.07
CA LEU A 544 19.61 35.68 2.65
C LEU A 544 18.37 35.16 1.88
N PRO A 545 18.33 35.26 0.53
CA PRO A 545 17.22 34.72 -0.27
C PRO A 545 17.05 33.20 -0.14
N ASN A 546 18.12 32.50 0.24
CA ASN A 546 18.16 31.05 0.44
C ASN A 546 18.04 30.62 1.91
N THR A 547 17.82 31.54 2.86
CA THR A 547 17.56 31.22 4.26
C THR A 547 16.30 30.36 4.38
N THR A 548 16.38 29.21 5.05
CA THR A 548 15.21 28.34 5.27
C THR A 548 14.37 28.86 6.44
N VAL A 549 13.22 29.46 6.13
CA VAL A 549 12.28 29.96 7.13
C VAL A 549 11.35 28.85 7.58
N THR A 550 11.18 28.75 8.90
CA THR A 550 10.42 27.70 9.60
C THR A 550 9.38 28.36 10.50
N PHE A 551 8.09 28.15 10.26
CA PHE A 551 7.00 28.78 11.01
C PHE A 551 6.38 27.87 12.08
N GLU A 552 6.39 28.30 13.34
CA GLU A 552 5.69 27.65 14.45
C GLU A 552 4.42 28.42 14.82
N LYS A 553 3.35 27.73 15.23
CA LYS A 553 2.17 28.40 15.82
C LYS A 553 2.41 28.69 17.31
N SER A 554 1.94 29.83 17.80
CA SER A 554 1.93 30.12 19.22
C SER A 554 0.89 29.29 19.99
N GLU A 555 1.13 29.04 21.28
CA GLU A 555 0.25 28.24 22.13
C GLU A 555 -1.13 28.93 22.30
N GLY A 556 -2.19 28.20 21.93
CA GLY A 556 -3.56 28.72 21.95
C GLY A 556 -3.98 29.54 20.72
N CYS A 557 -3.13 29.69 19.69
CA CYS A 557 -3.51 30.37 18.44
C CYS A 557 -4.31 29.42 17.51
N PRO A 558 -5.50 29.80 17.01
CA PRO A 558 -6.33 28.96 16.13
C PRO A 558 -5.88 28.97 14.65
N ILE A 559 -4.65 29.39 14.37
CA ILE A 559 -4.12 29.47 13.00
C ILE A 559 -3.80 28.07 12.44
N ILE A 560 -4.25 27.81 11.21
CA ILE A 560 -3.96 26.56 10.50
C ILE A 560 -2.84 26.81 9.48
N LEU A 561 -1.62 26.43 9.85
CA LEU A 561 -0.49 26.43 8.91
C LEU A 561 -0.57 25.21 7.98
N THR A 562 -0.36 25.40 6.68
CA THR A 562 -0.21 24.39 5.61
C THR A 562 1.17 24.52 4.94
N GLY A 563 1.64 23.56 4.13
CA GLY A 563 3.00 23.61 3.50
C GLY A 563 4.13 22.91 4.29
N ARG A 564 5.35 22.94 3.73
CA ARG A 564 6.56 22.25 4.24
C ARG A 564 7.41 23.11 5.18
N SER A 565 7.38 24.43 5.03
CA SER A 565 8.10 25.41 5.86
C SER A 565 7.53 25.58 7.28
N LYS A 566 6.96 24.53 7.87
CA LYS A 566 6.48 24.51 9.25
C LYS A 566 7.59 24.08 10.20
N GLY A 567 7.51 24.58 11.43
CA GLY A 567 8.21 24.00 12.56
C GLY A 567 7.96 22.50 12.63
N LYS A 568 9.04 21.73 12.74
CA LYS A 568 8.98 20.36 13.24
C LYS A 568 8.58 20.44 14.72
N THR A 569 7.29 20.64 14.99
CA THR A 569 6.71 20.22 16.25
C THR A 569 7.04 18.74 16.36
N ALA A 570 8.00 18.43 17.23
CA ALA A 570 8.47 17.09 17.45
C ALA A 570 7.32 16.29 18.06
N ARG A 571 6.51 15.68 17.19
CA ARG A 571 5.56 14.64 17.60
C ARG A 571 6.41 13.64 18.38
N PRO A 572 6.09 13.36 19.66
CA PRO A 572 6.76 12.27 20.34
C PRO A 572 6.57 11.04 19.46
N ALA A 573 7.68 10.36 19.14
CA ALA A 573 7.60 9.21 18.26
C ALA A 573 6.58 8.23 18.86
N ILE A 574 5.53 7.91 18.10
CA ILE A 574 4.43 7.05 18.56
C ILE A 574 4.96 5.65 18.91
N ILE A 575 6.17 5.31 18.47
CA ILE A 575 6.87 4.08 18.80
C ILE A 575 8.27 4.44 19.31
N ASN A 576 8.63 3.95 20.50
CA ASN A 576 10.00 4.02 20.99
C ASN A 576 10.90 3.14 20.10
N PRO A 577 12.03 3.66 19.57
CA PRO A 577 12.88 2.89 18.65
C PRO A 577 13.57 1.68 19.31
N GLU A 578 13.75 1.69 20.64
CA GLU A 578 14.28 0.56 21.40
C GLU A 578 13.16 -0.30 22.02
N TRP A 579 12.63 -1.23 21.23
CA TRP A 579 11.72 -2.27 21.72
C TRP A 579 12.30 -3.65 21.38
N ASN A 580 12.21 -4.58 22.33
CA ASN A 580 12.68 -5.96 22.16
C ASN A 580 11.64 -6.92 22.76
N PHE A 581 11.25 -7.93 21.98
CA PHE A 581 10.19 -8.91 22.27
C PHE A 581 10.39 -9.62 23.62
N GLU A 582 11.63 -10.06 23.91
CA GLU A 582 11.95 -10.74 25.18
C GLU A 582 11.73 -9.83 26.39
N LYS A 583 12.14 -8.56 26.30
CA LYS A 583 11.93 -7.55 27.35
C LYS A 583 10.45 -7.17 27.52
N MET A 584 9.63 -7.37 26.47
CA MET A 584 8.18 -7.15 26.50
C MET A 584 7.39 -8.36 27.04
N GLY A 585 8.04 -9.51 27.26
CA GLY A 585 7.38 -10.71 27.80
C GLY A 585 6.36 -11.32 26.84
N VAL A 586 6.55 -11.17 25.53
CA VAL A 586 5.76 -11.84 24.49
C VAL A 586 6.69 -12.84 23.80
N GLY A 587 6.31 -14.12 23.78
CA GLY A 587 7.06 -15.18 23.11
C GLY A 587 6.18 -15.96 22.13
N GLY A 588 6.77 -16.47 21.05
CA GLY A 588 6.13 -17.39 20.11
C GLY A 588 5.12 -16.79 19.13
N LEU A 589 4.89 -15.48 19.15
CA LEU A 589 3.88 -14.79 18.33
C LEU A 589 4.50 -13.75 17.36
N ASP A 590 5.80 -13.88 17.09
CA ASP A 590 6.59 -12.89 16.35
C ASP A 590 6.05 -12.67 14.92
N ARG A 591 5.54 -13.71 14.27
CA ARG A 591 4.98 -13.64 12.91
C ARG A 591 3.66 -12.86 12.89
N GLU A 592 2.77 -13.17 13.82
CA GLU A 592 1.45 -12.58 13.97
C GLU A 592 1.59 -11.11 14.37
N PHE A 593 2.49 -10.82 15.30
CA PHE A 593 2.82 -9.46 15.72
C PHE A 593 3.40 -8.61 14.58
N ASN A 594 4.37 -9.13 13.82
CA ASN A 594 4.93 -8.43 12.67
C ASN A 594 3.89 -8.20 11.56
N ALA A 595 2.94 -9.13 11.37
CA ALA A 595 1.82 -8.94 10.45
C ALA A 595 0.86 -7.83 10.90
N ILE A 596 0.54 -7.75 12.19
CA ILE A 596 -0.22 -6.63 12.78
C ILE A 596 0.53 -5.32 12.60
N PHE A 597 1.83 -5.29 12.93
CA PHE A 597 2.65 -4.09 12.86
C PHE A 597 2.69 -3.51 11.45
N ARG A 598 2.96 -4.36 10.44
CA ARG A 598 2.99 -3.95 9.04
C ARG A 598 1.63 -3.48 8.51
N ARG A 599 0.52 -4.06 8.98
CA ARG A 599 -0.84 -3.73 8.50
C ARG A 599 -1.45 -2.52 9.22
N ALA A 600 -1.38 -2.46 10.54
CA ALA A 600 -2.07 -1.47 11.36
C ALA A 600 -1.20 -0.27 11.79
N PHE A 601 0.11 -0.47 11.99
CA PHE A 601 1.00 0.56 12.55
C PHE A 601 1.89 1.25 11.52
N ALA A 602 2.20 0.61 10.40
CA ALA A 602 3.02 1.23 9.34
C ALA A 602 2.51 2.63 8.93
N SER A 603 1.19 2.80 8.71
CA SER A 603 0.61 4.10 8.36
C SER A 603 0.77 5.17 9.45
N ARG A 604 0.93 4.79 10.72
CA ARG A 604 1.14 5.72 11.86
C ARG A 604 2.62 5.98 12.16
N VAL A 605 3.53 5.17 11.62
CA VAL A 605 4.99 5.34 11.75
C VAL A 605 5.53 6.31 10.69
N PHE A 606 4.97 6.31 9.48
CA PHE A 606 5.37 7.24 8.43
C PHE A 606 4.91 8.68 8.73
N PRO A 607 5.68 9.70 8.29
CA PRO A 607 5.25 11.10 8.39
C PRO A 607 3.89 11.34 7.72
N PRO A 608 3.01 12.17 8.31
CA PRO A 608 1.65 12.37 7.81
C PRO A 608 1.62 12.92 6.38
N GLU A 609 2.61 13.71 5.99
CA GLU A 609 2.75 14.24 4.62
C GLU A 609 2.81 13.14 3.56
N VAL A 610 3.48 12.02 3.87
CA VAL A 610 3.59 10.86 2.96
C VAL A 610 2.28 10.09 2.94
N VAL A 611 1.60 9.97 4.09
CA VAL A 611 0.30 9.30 4.22
C VAL A 611 -0.78 10.05 3.45
N GLU A 612 -0.78 11.38 3.53
CA GLU A 612 -1.69 12.29 2.83
C GLU A 612 -1.45 12.24 1.31
N GLN A 613 -0.19 12.27 0.85
CA GLN A 613 0.17 12.07 -0.56
C GLN A 613 -0.26 10.70 -1.12
N LEU A 614 -0.22 9.65 -0.29
CA LEU A 614 -0.69 8.31 -0.65
C LEU A 614 -2.21 8.14 -0.51
N GLY A 615 -2.94 9.11 0.03
CA GLY A 615 -4.38 9.01 0.32
C GLY A 615 -4.76 7.89 1.29
N CYS A 616 -3.81 7.40 2.09
CA CYS A 616 -4.01 6.22 2.94
C CYS A 616 -4.77 6.56 4.22
N LYS A 617 -5.92 5.93 4.43
CA LYS A 617 -6.65 5.99 5.70
C LYS A 617 -5.97 5.12 6.77
N HIS A 618 -5.97 5.57 8.02
CA HIS A 618 -5.45 4.78 9.14
C HIS A 618 -6.42 3.65 9.53
N VAL A 619 -5.87 2.49 9.91
CA VAL A 619 -6.65 1.34 10.39
C VAL A 619 -7.27 1.67 11.75
N ARG A 620 -8.61 1.66 11.81
CA ARG A 620 -9.40 1.98 13.02
C ARG A 620 -9.52 0.81 13.99
N GLY A 621 -9.47 -0.44 13.51
CA GLY A 621 -9.79 -1.60 14.33
C GLY A 621 -8.94 -2.85 14.07
N ILE A 622 -8.58 -3.53 15.16
CA ILE A 622 -7.91 -4.83 15.18
C ILE A 622 -8.81 -5.80 15.96
N LEU A 623 -9.02 -7.02 15.44
CA LEU A 623 -9.70 -8.10 16.15
C LEU A 623 -8.74 -9.27 16.36
N LEU A 624 -8.44 -9.58 17.63
CA LEU A 624 -7.67 -10.74 18.04
C LEU A 624 -8.64 -11.86 18.45
N TYR A 625 -8.60 -12.99 17.76
CA TYR A 625 -9.43 -14.15 18.08
C TYR A 625 -8.62 -15.45 18.15
N GLY A 626 -9.12 -16.48 18.82
CA GLY A 626 -8.43 -17.77 18.96
C GLY A 626 -8.83 -18.49 20.24
N PRO A 627 -8.35 -19.72 20.49
CA PRO A 627 -8.67 -20.47 21.71
C PRO A 627 -8.24 -19.71 22.99
N PRO A 628 -8.85 -19.99 24.15
CA PRO A 628 -8.44 -19.40 25.43
C PRO A 628 -6.99 -19.80 25.78
N GLY A 629 -6.34 -19.03 26.66
CA GLY A 629 -4.97 -19.32 27.12
C GLY A 629 -3.83 -18.92 26.16
N THR A 630 -4.12 -18.45 24.94
CA THR A 630 -3.10 -18.07 23.93
C THR A 630 -2.52 -16.66 24.08
N GLY A 631 -2.80 -15.94 25.17
CA GLY A 631 -2.18 -14.65 25.46
C GLY A 631 -2.76 -13.42 24.74
N LYS A 632 -3.97 -13.51 24.15
CA LYS A 632 -4.68 -12.38 23.49
C LYS A 632 -4.65 -11.08 24.33
N THR A 633 -5.06 -11.16 25.60
CA THR A 633 -5.09 -10.03 26.54
C THR A 633 -3.70 -9.48 26.88
N LEU A 634 -2.66 -10.34 26.90
CA LEU A 634 -1.28 -9.89 27.07
C LEU A 634 -0.80 -9.13 25.82
N MET A 635 -1.08 -9.66 24.62
CA MET A 635 -0.71 -9.02 23.36
C MET A 635 -1.31 -7.61 23.23
N ALA A 636 -2.62 -7.45 23.51
CA ALA A 636 -3.29 -6.15 23.45
C ALA A 636 -2.70 -5.14 24.45
N ARG A 637 -2.39 -5.58 25.69
CA ARG A 637 -1.73 -4.74 26.70
C ARG A 637 -0.32 -4.31 26.28
N GLN A 638 0.47 -5.21 25.69
CA GLN A 638 1.82 -4.88 25.24
C GLN A 638 1.81 -3.98 23.99
N ILE A 639 0.85 -4.16 23.08
CA ILE A 639 0.61 -3.21 21.97
C ILE A 639 0.29 -1.81 22.53
N GLY A 640 -0.62 -1.72 23.52
CA GLY A 640 -0.97 -0.46 24.18
C GLY A 640 0.20 0.19 24.94
N LYS A 641 1.16 -0.58 25.44
CA LYS A 641 2.37 -0.08 26.13
C LYS A 641 3.52 0.26 25.17
N MET A 642 3.62 -0.44 24.03
CA MET A 642 4.63 -0.21 23.00
C MET A 642 4.37 1.10 22.26
N LEU A 643 3.10 1.38 21.98
CA LEU A 643 2.67 2.65 21.43
C LEU A 643 2.79 3.71 22.53
N ASN A 644 3.56 4.76 22.29
CA ASN A 644 3.68 5.95 23.14
C ASN A 644 2.44 6.86 22.97
N ALA A 645 1.28 6.23 23.11
CA ALA A 645 -0.07 6.77 23.00
C ALA A 645 -0.53 7.29 24.38
N ARG A 646 -1.73 7.87 24.45
CA ARG A 646 -2.40 8.07 25.76
C ARG A 646 -2.73 6.71 26.39
N GLU A 647 -2.87 6.69 27.71
CA GLU A 647 -3.14 5.47 28.47
C GLU A 647 -4.31 4.66 27.88
N PRO A 648 -4.11 3.36 27.58
CA PRO A 648 -5.13 2.57 26.88
C PRO A 648 -6.33 2.31 27.78
N LYS A 649 -7.53 2.67 27.31
CA LYS A 649 -8.78 2.40 28.02
C LYS A 649 -9.16 0.93 27.84
N ILE A 650 -8.92 0.11 28.85
CA ILE A 650 -9.30 -1.31 28.88
C ILE A 650 -10.70 -1.43 29.49
N VAL A 651 -11.64 -1.98 28.74
CA VAL A 651 -13.03 -2.22 29.17
C VAL A 651 -13.38 -3.67 28.90
N ASN A 652 -14.00 -4.36 29.86
CA ASN A 652 -14.52 -5.71 29.63
C ASN A 652 -15.95 -5.63 29.07
N GLY A 653 -16.29 -6.43 28.06
CA GLY A 653 -17.60 -6.40 27.37
C GLY A 653 -18.81 -6.36 28.32
N PRO A 654 -18.91 -7.25 29.33
CA PRO A 654 -20.00 -7.24 30.30
C PRO A 654 -20.12 -5.95 31.14
N GLN A 655 -19.04 -5.19 31.35
CA GLN A 655 -19.07 -3.94 32.14
C GLN A 655 -19.78 -2.79 31.44
N ILE A 656 -20.05 -2.92 30.13
CA ILE A 656 -20.76 -1.91 29.32
C ILE A 656 -22.28 -2.11 29.42
N LEU A 657 -22.73 -3.30 29.83
CA LEU A 657 -24.13 -3.72 29.81
C LEU A 657 -24.83 -3.41 31.14
N ASP A 658 -25.48 -2.25 31.20
CA ASP A 658 -26.38 -1.88 32.30
C ASP A 658 -27.82 -2.33 32.05
N LYS A 659 -28.54 -2.59 33.15
CA LYS A 659 -29.97 -2.97 33.12
C LYS A 659 -30.91 -1.84 32.70
N TYR A 660 -30.44 -0.59 32.72
CA TYR A 660 -31.23 0.59 32.38
C TYR A 660 -31.09 0.90 30.88
N VAL A 661 -32.23 1.01 30.19
CA VAL A 661 -32.27 1.24 28.74
C VAL A 661 -31.62 2.58 28.40
N GLY A 662 -30.68 2.57 27.46
CA GLY A 662 -29.92 3.74 27.00
C GLY A 662 -28.66 4.07 27.82
N GLU A 663 -28.48 3.51 29.03
CA GLU A 663 -27.28 3.75 29.84
C GLU A 663 -26.04 3.08 29.21
N SER A 664 -26.17 1.84 28.74
CA SER A 664 -25.14 1.12 27.99
C SER A 664 -24.65 1.88 26.75
N GLU A 665 -25.54 2.59 26.05
CA GLU A 665 -25.18 3.45 24.90
C GLU A 665 -24.50 4.75 25.32
N ALA A 666 -24.91 5.33 26.45
CA ALA A 666 -24.27 6.52 27.02
C ALA A 666 -22.86 6.20 27.51
N ASN A 667 -22.62 5.01 28.06
CA ASN A 667 -21.30 4.53 28.47
C ASN A 667 -20.35 4.40 27.26
N ILE A 668 -20.83 3.87 26.13
CA ILE A 668 -20.05 3.87 24.87
C ILE A 668 -19.77 5.30 24.41
N ARG A 669 -20.76 6.21 24.42
CA ARG A 669 -20.54 7.61 24.03
C ARG A 669 -19.51 8.32 24.92
N ARG A 670 -19.55 8.11 26.24
CA ARG A 670 -18.54 8.62 27.19
C ARG A 670 -17.13 8.09 26.90
N LEU A 671 -17.00 6.83 26.48
CA LEU A 671 -15.71 6.21 26.19
C LEU A 671 -14.95 6.91 25.04
N PHE A 672 -15.68 7.30 23.98
CA PHE A 672 -15.15 8.00 22.81
C PHE A 672 -15.07 9.53 22.95
N ALA A 673 -15.81 10.14 23.89
CA ALA A 673 -15.90 11.60 24.05
C ALA A 673 -14.54 12.30 24.19
N ASP A 674 -13.61 11.75 25.00
CA ASP A 674 -12.27 12.34 25.19
C ASP A 674 -11.44 12.36 23.89
N ALA A 675 -11.63 11.36 23.02
CA ALA A 675 -10.95 11.28 21.73
C ALA A 675 -11.57 12.25 20.70
N GLU A 676 -12.89 12.43 20.75
CA GLU A 676 -13.64 13.42 19.96
C GLU A 676 -13.22 14.85 20.33
N GLU A 677 -13.14 15.18 21.62
CA GLU A 677 -12.75 16.51 22.07
C GLU A 677 -11.30 16.85 21.68
N GLU A 678 -10.39 15.88 21.75
CA GLU A 678 -8.99 16.09 21.34
C GLU A 678 -8.83 16.19 19.81
N GLU A 679 -9.60 15.43 19.02
CA GLU A 679 -9.63 15.57 17.56
C GLU A 679 -10.14 16.96 17.15
N ILE A 680 -11.22 17.45 17.77
CA ILE A 680 -11.76 18.80 17.52
C ILE A 680 -10.74 19.89 17.89
N ARG A 681 -9.99 19.70 18.99
CA ARG A 681 -9.05 20.69 19.52
C ARG A 681 -7.72 20.75 18.76
N MET A 682 -7.20 19.60 18.33
CA MET A 682 -5.83 19.47 17.78
C MET A 682 -5.79 19.04 16.30
N GLY A 683 -6.92 18.61 15.73
CA GLY A 683 -7.04 18.11 14.37
C GLY A 683 -6.03 16.99 14.10
N PRO A 684 -5.32 17.00 12.95
CA PRO A 684 -4.40 15.92 12.56
C PRO A 684 -3.13 15.79 13.45
N ASN A 685 -3.03 16.57 14.53
CA ASN A 685 -1.96 16.48 15.55
C ASN A 685 -2.47 15.93 16.90
N SER A 686 -3.69 15.42 16.95
CA SER A 686 -4.23 14.70 18.10
C SER A 686 -3.39 13.46 18.46
N GLY A 687 -3.33 13.12 19.74
CA GLY A 687 -2.72 11.88 20.21
C GLY A 687 -3.56 10.66 19.82
N LEU A 688 -2.91 9.51 19.62
CA LEU A 688 -3.62 8.24 19.43
C LEU A 688 -4.32 7.82 20.74
N HIS A 689 -5.62 7.58 20.66
CA HIS A 689 -6.42 6.97 21.72
C HIS A 689 -6.61 5.49 21.44
N ILE A 690 -6.25 4.63 22.40
CA ILE A 690 -6.38 3.18 22.28
C ILE A 690 -7.50 2.71 23.20
N ILE A 691 -8.50 2.03 22.63
CA ILE A 691 -9.63 1.44 23.35
C ILE A 691 -9.54 -0.08 23.17
N ILE A 692 -9.46 -0.82 24.27
CA ILE A 692 -9.33 -2.27 24.28
C ILE A 692 -10.61 -2.86 24.87
N PHE A 693 -11.33 -3.65 24.06
CA PHE A 693 -12.49 -4.42 24.48
C PHE A 693 -12.08 -5.89 24.68
N ASP A 694 -12.09 -6.37 25.92
CA ASP A 694 -12.06 -7.80 26.20
C ASP A 694 -13.48 -8.39 26.10
N GLU A 695 -13.58 -9.68 25.73
CA GLU A 695 -14.85 -10.40 25.52
C GLU A 695 -15.87 -9.62 24.66
N ILE A 696 -15.44 -9.08 23.51
CA ILE A 696 -16.29 -8.26 22.63
C ILE A 696 -17.53 -9.00 22.10
N ASP A 697 -17.51 -10.34 22.06
CA ASP A 697 -18.66 -11.19 21.75
C ASP A 697 -19.78 -11.16 22.81
N ALA A 698 -19.53 -10.61 24.01
CA ALA A 698 -20.58 -10.34 24.99
C ALA A 698 -21.51 -9.19 24.55
N ILE A 699 -20.94 -8.13 23.95
CA ILE A 699 -21.67 -6.95 23.49
C ILE A 699 -22.10 -7.05 22.02
N CYS A 700 -21.27 -7.65 21.16
CA CYS A 700 -21.40 -7.59 19.70
C CYS A 700 -21.89 -8.89 19.06
N LYS A 701 -22.97 -9.47 19.62
CA LYS A 701 -23.59 -10.70 19.09
C LYS A 701 -24.23 -10.48 17.72
N GLN A 702 -24.35 -11.56 16.93
CA GLN A 702 -25.15 -11.54 15.70
C GLN A 702 -26.59 -11.07 15.95
N ARG A 703 -27.01 -10.07 15.17
CA ARG A 703 -28.35 -9.45 15.23
C ARG A 703 -29.44 -10.46 14.89
N GLY A 704 -30.59 -10.35 15.55
CA GLY A 704 -31.75 -11.19 15.25
C GLY A 704 -31.67 -12.66 15.70
N SER A 705 -30.66 -13.03 16.51
CA SER A 705 -30.63 -14.31 17.23
C SER A 705 -31.60 -14.28 18.42
N VAL A 706 -32.90 -14.45 18.15
CA VAL A 706 -33.98 -14.28 19.13
C VAL A 706 -34.06 -15.49 20.09
N ALA A 707 -33.89 -15.24 21.39
CA ALA A 707 -34.34 -16.17 22.45
C ALA A 707 -34.50 -15.57 23.86
N GLY A 708 -33.72 -14.55 24.27
CA GLY A 708 -33.76 -14.17 25.72
C GLY A 708 -32.99 -12.95 26.21
N ALA A 709 -32.60 -12.00 25.35
CA ALA A 709 -31.98 -10.76 25.80
C ALA A 709 -32.74 -9.53 25.28
N SER A 710 -32.86 -8.50 26.11
CA SER A 710 -33.45 -7.21 25.74
C SER A 710 -32.71 -6.60 24.54
N GLY A 711 -33.41 -5.86 23.67
CA GLY A 711 -32.88 -5.27 22.43
C GLY A 711 -31.73 -4.27 22.62
N VAL A 712 -31.32 -4.01 23.87
CA VAL A 712 -30.11 -3.29 24.28
C VAL A 712 -28.86 -3.76 23.54
N HIS A 713 -28.71 -5.06 23.25
CA HIS A 713 -27.56 -5.55 22.48
C HIS A 713 -27.51 -4.95 21.06
N ASP A 714 -28.62 -4.96 20.33
CA ASP A 714 -28.67 -4.43 18.96
C ASP A 714 -28.44 -2.91 18.93
N THR A 715 -28.95 -2.16 19.93
CA THR A 715 -28.72 -0.71 20.00
C THR A 715 -27.28 -0.38 20.39
N VAL A 716 -26.67 -1.14 21.29
CA VAL A 716 -25.24 -1.06 21.65
C VAL A 716 -24.34 -1.28 20.43
N VAL A 717 -24.60 -2.29 19.60
CA VAL A 717 -23.82 -2.51 18.37
C VAL A 717 -24.00 -1.36 17.38
N ASN A 718 -25.22 -0.87 17.19
CA ASN A 718 -25.47 0.30 16.34
C ASN A 718 -24.76 1.55 16.83
N GLN A 719 -24.70 1.79 18.14
CA GLN A 719 -23.99 2.92 18.73
C GLN A 719 -22.47 2.80 18.55
N LEU A 720 -21.89 1.60 18.69
CA LEU A 720 -20.47 1.36 18.43
C LEU A 720 -20.13 1.56 16.94
N LEU A 721 -20.95 1.04 16.03
CA LEU A 721 -20.80 1.25 14.59
C LEU A 721 -20.88 2.74 14.21
N SER A 722 -21.83 3.47 14.78
CA SER A 722 -21.99 4.91 14.56
C SER A 722 -20.74 5.70 14.99
N LYS A 723 -20.05 5.30 16.06
CA LYS A 723 -18.79 5.91 16.50
C LYS A 723 -17.55 5.48 15.70
N MET A 724 -17.58 4.34 15.01
CA MET A 724 -16.49 3.88 14.14
C MET A 724 -16.59 4.39 12.70
N ASP A 725 -17.80 4.47 12.15
CA ASP A 725 -18.09 4.78 10.73
C ASP A 725 -18.76 6.15 10.50
N GLY A 726 -19.11 6.86 11.58
CA GLY A 726 -19.94 8.06 11.54
C GLY A 726 -19.44 9.19 10.64
N VAL A 727 -20.31 10.18 10.45
CA VAL A 727 -20.03 11.37 9.64
C VAL A 727 -18.78 12.10 10.17
N ASP A 728 -18.65 12.20 11.50
CA ASP A 728 -17.47 12.72 12.19
C ASP A 728 -16.38 11.63 12.29
N GLN A 729 -15.60 11.50 11.21
CA GLN A 729 -14.61 10.44 11.05
C GLN A 729 -13.34 10.67 11.88
N LEU A 730 -13.32 10.10 13.09
CA LEU A 730 -12.15 10.06 13.97
C LEU A 730 -11.00 9.24 13.34
N ASN A 731 -9.84 9.87 13.15
CA ASN A 731 -8.63 9.20 12.65
C ASN A 731 -7.61 8.90 13.77
N ASN A 732 -7.82 9.52 14.93
CA ASN A 732 -7.00 9.41 16.13
C ASN A 732 -7.37 8.26 17.08
N ILE A 733 -8.29 7.38 16.68
CA ILE A 733 -8.71 6.22 17.48
C ILE A 733 -8.13 4.89 16.96
N LEU A 734 -7.92 3.95 17.88
CA LEU A 734 -7.65 2.56 17.60
C LEU A 734 -8.45 1.67 18.56
N VAL A 735 -9.35 0.86 18.01
CA VAL A 735 -10.13 -0.13 18.75
C VAL A 735 -9.47 -1.50 18.62
N ILE A 736 -9.18 -2.16 19.75
CA ILE A 736 -8.68 -3.54 19.79
C ILE A 736 -9.75 -4.41 20.44
N GLY A 737 -10.43 -5.23 19.65
CA GLY A 737 -11.37 -6.24 20.14
C GLY A 737 -10.67 -7.57 20.38
N MET A 738 -11.02 -8.25 21.47
CA MET A 738 -10.55 -9.59 21.79
C MET A 738 -11.72 -10.54 22.00
N THR A 739 -11.63 -11.75 21.46
CA THR A 739 -12.67 -12.77 21.58
C THR A 739 -12.11 -14.18 21.59
N ASN A 740 -12.85 -15.13 22.17
CA ASN A 740 -12.61 -16.56 21.97
C ASN A 740 -13.41 -17.13 20.78
N ARG A 741 -14.45 -16.43 20.31
CA ARG A 741 -15.48 -16.92 19.39
C ARG A 741 -15.83 -15.91 18.30
N ARG A 742 -15.09 -15.98 17.18
CA ARG A 742 -15.34 -15.16 15.99
C ARG A 742 -16.72 -15.40 15.37
N ASP A 743 -17.25 -16.61 15.51
CA ASP A 743 -18.56 -17.04 15.00
C ASP A 743 -19.74 -16.29 15.63
N MET A 744 -19.60 -15.83 16.88
CA MET A 744 -20.67 -15.13 17.59
C MET A 744 -20.77 -13.64 17.22
N ILE A 745 -19.76 -13.07 16.56
CA ILE A 745 -19.66 -11.62 16.31
C ILE A 745 -20.49 -11.21 15.08
N ASP A 746 -21.12 -10.02 15.17
CA ASP A 746 -21.78 -9.37 14.04
C ASP A 746 -20.82 -9.10 12.88
N GLU A 747 -21.09 -9.69 11.70
CA GLU A 747 -20.33 -9.48 10.46
C GLU A 747 -20.23 -8.01 10.05
N ALA A 748 -21.16 -7.15 10.48
CA ALA A 748 -21.09 -5.72 10.23
C ALA A 748 -19.81 -5.10 10.82
N LEU A 749 -19.33 -5.55 11.99
CA LEU A 749 -18.09 -5.06 12.59
C LEU A 749 -16.83 -5.58 11.88
N LEU A 750 -16.93 -6.75 11.24
CA LEU A 750 -15.84 -7.42 10.53
C LEU A 750 -15.54 -6.81 9.15
N ARG A 751 -16.25 -5.76 8.74
CA ARG A 751 -16.05 -5.09 7.43
C ARG A 751 -14.79 -4.20 7.44
N PRO A 752 -14.04 -4.11 6.32
CA PRO A 752 -12.94 -3.16 6.18
C PRO A 752 -13.36 -1.72 6.49
N GLY A 753 -12.48 -0.95 7.13
CA GLY A 753 -12.79 0.37 7.73
C GLY A 753 -13.20 0.30 9.21
N ARG A 754 -13.71 -0.84 9.69
CA ARG A 754 -14.04 -1.13 11.10
C ARG A 754 -12.95 -2.01 11.72
N LEU A 755 -13.26 -3.26 12.08
CA LEU A 755 -12.29 -4.28 12.51
C LEU A 755 -11.63 -4.94 11.28
N GLU A 756 -10.84 -4.14 10.56
CA GLU A 756 -10.18 -4.54 9.32
C GLU A 756 -9.12 -5.63 9.55
N VAL A 757 -8.26 -5.46 10.56
CA VAL A 757 -7.17 -6.40 10.83
C VAL A 757 -7.65 -7.51 11.76
N GLN A 758 -8.12 -8.60 11.17
CA GLN A 758 -8.53 -9.82 11.87
C GLN A 758 -7.34 -10.80 11.95
N MET A 759 -6.97 -11.19 13.17
CA MET A 759 -5.82 -12.05 13.43
C MET A 759 -6.21 -13.21 14.34
N GLU A 760 -5.95 -14.43 13.86
CA GLU A 760 -6.07 -15.65 14.65
C GLU A 760 -4.77 -15.87 15.46
N ILE A 761 -4.89 -15.95 16.78
CA ILE A 761 -3.79 -16.31 17.69
C ILE A 761 -3.94 -17.79 18.03
N GLY A 762 -3.12 -18.61 17.37
CA GLY A 762 -3.06 -20.06 17.58
C GLY A 762 -2.29 -20.48 18.83
N LEU A 763 -2.09 -21.79 18.98
CA LEU A 763 -1.21 -22.37 19.98
C LEU A 763 0.27 -22.12 19.62
N PRO A 764 1.17 -21.94 20.60
CA PRO A 764 2.58 -21.70 20.35
C PRO A 764 3.30 -22.91 19.75
N ASN A 765 4.11 -22.66 18.72
CA ASN A 765 5.08 -23.61 18.18
C ASN A 765 6.13 -23.99 19.24
N GLU A 766 6.89 -25.05 19.04
CA GLU A 766 7.93 -25.52 19.96
C GLU A 766 8.95 -24.43 20.36
N HIS A 767 9.49 -23.70 19.39
CA HIS A 767 10.31 -22.51 19.64
C HIS A 767 9.59 -21.43 20.47
N GLY A 768 8.29 -21.24 20.21
CA GLY A 768 7.45 -20.32 20.97
C GLY A 768 7.24 -20.77 22.42
N ARG A 769 7.05 -22.07 22.66
CA ARG A 769 6.98 -22.67 24.00
C ARG A 769 8.30 -22.49 24.75
N LEU A 770 9.44 -22.68 24.09
CA LEU A 770 10.76 -22.39 24.64
C LEU A 770 10.93 -20.91 25.01
N GLN A 771 10.52 -19.98 24.14
CA GLN A 771 10.52 -18.53 24.46
C GLN A 771 9.64 -18.22 25.68
N ILE A 772 8.42 -18.76 25.74
CA ILE A 772 7.49 -18.56 26.87
C ILE A 772 8.08 -19.15 28.17
N LEU A 773 8.59 -20.38 28.15
CA LEU A 773 9.29 -21.00 29.27
C LEU A 773 10.48 -20.13 29.73
N ASN A 774 11.27 -19.59 28.80
CA ASN A 774 12.40 -18.72 29.13
C ASN A 774 11.94 -17.40 29.79
N ILE A 775 10.82 -16.80 29.34
CA ILE A 775 10.24 -15.60 29.94
C ILE A 775 9.76 -15.86 31.38
N HIS A 776 9.00 -16.94 31.62
CA HIS A 776 8.50 -17.25 32.97
C HIS A 776 9.61 -17.74 33.92
N THR A 777 10.66 -18.40 33.39
CA THR A 777 11.83 -18.82 34.19
C THR A 777 12.90 -17.74 34.35
N ALA A 778 12.88 -16.64 33.59
CA ALA A 778 13.88 -15.56 33.67
C ALA A 778 14.08 -15.05 35.11
N ARG A 779 12.99 -14.71 35.80
CA ARG A 779 13.05 -14.28 37.21
C ARG A 779 13.65 -15.33 38.14
N MET A 780 13.42 -16.62 37.89
CA MET A 780 14.00 -17.71 38.67
C MET A 780 15.49 -17.91 38.37
N LYS A 781 15.92 -17.64 37.13
CA LYS A 781 17.35 -17.60 36.75
C LYS A 781 18.06 -16.42 37.40
N ASP A 782 17.47 -15.23 37.40
CA ASP A 782 18.02 -14.02 38.03
C ASP A 782 18.32 -14.25 39.53
N TYR A 783 17.38 -14.85 40.26
CA TYR A 783 17.54 -15.21 41.68
C TYR A 783 18.26 -16.56 41.91
N LYS A 784 18.73 -17.25 40.86
CA LYS A 784 19.39 -18.57 40.91
C LYS A 784 18.60 -19.66 41.67
N LYS A 785 17.28 -19.65 41.53
CA LYS A 785 16.33 -20.59 42.18
C LYS A 785 15.90 -21.77 41.28
N ILE A 786 16.49 -21.88 40.09
CA ILE A 786 16.34 -23.02 39.18
C ILE A 786 17.61 -23.88 39.22
N ALA A 787 17.46 -25.20 39.31
CA ALA A 787 18.60 -26.10 39.26
C ALA A 787 19.13 -26.27 37.83
N ASN A 788 20.41 -26.62 37.71
CA ASN A 788 21.08 -26.88 36.42
C ASN A 788 20.60 -28.18 35.74
N ASP A 789 19.71 -28.95 36.37
CA ASP A 789 19.11 -30.16 35.80
C ASP A 789 17.89 -29.88 34.91
N VAL A 790 17.35 -28.65 34.92
CA VAL A 790 16.16 -28.26 34.16
C VAL A 790 16.54 -27.80 32.75
N ASP A 791 16.32 -28.67 31.76
CA ASP A 791 16.44 -28.32 30.34
C ASP A 791 15.11 -27.79 29.78
N LEU A 792 15.10 -26.54 29.31
CA LEU A 792 13.90 -25.91 28.74
C LEU A 792 13.53 -26.43 27.32
N PRO A 793 14.48 -26.74 26.42
CA PRO A 793 14.21 -27.48 25.18
C PRO A 793 13.50 -28.84 25.40
N GLU A 794 13.95 -29.64 26.36
CA GLU A 794 13.28 -30.89 26.73
C GLU A 794 11.81 -30.63 27.13
N LEU A 795 11.58 -29.69 28.06
CA LEU A 795 10.23 -29.32 28.48
C LEU A 795 9.37 -28.76 27.32
N ALA A 796 9.94 -28.00 26.39
CA ALA A 796 9.24 -27.49 25.21
C ALA A 796 8.82 -28.62 24.24
N THR A 797 9.59 -29.72 24.19
CA THR A 797 9.29 -30.91 23.40
C THR A 797 8.15 -31.73 24.03
N LEU A 798 8.19 -31.91 25.36
CA LEU A 798 7.18 -32.66 26.12
C LEU A 798 5.82 -31.93 26.18
N THR A 799 5.80 -30.60 26.24
CA THR A 799 4.58 -29.77 26.34
C THR A 799 3.83 -29.59 25.01
N LYS A 800 3.59 -30.69 24.28
CA LYS A 800 2.85 -30.67 23.00
C LYS A 800 1.44 -30.07 23.20
N ASN A 801 1.06 -29.12 22.35
CA ASN A 801 -0.20 -28.34 22.37
C ASN A 801 -0.47 -27.45 23.59
N PHE A 802 0.47 -27.29 24.53
CA PHE A 802 0.25 -26.39 25.67
C PHE A 802 0.10 -24.93 25.18
N SER A 803 -0.94 -24.25 25.67
CA SER A 803 -1.13 -22.81 25.53
C SER A 803 -0.21 -22.03 26.48
N GLY A 804 -0.04 -20.72 26.25
CA GLY A 804 0.83 -19.89 27.10
C GLY A 804 0.41 -19.90 28.58
N ALA A 805 -0.89 -19.88 28.86
CA ALA A 805 -1.43 -19.96 30.22
C ALA A 805 -1.20 -21.35 30.87
N GLU A 806 -1.19 -22.43 30.10
CA GLU A 806 -0.87 -23.77 30.62
C GLU A 806 0.63 -23.94 30.87
N ILE A 807 1.50 -23.29 30.09
CA ILE A 807 2.95 -23.25 30.34
C ILE A 807 3.25 -22.43 31.61
N GLU A 808 2.60 -21.28 31.79
CA GLU A 808 2.64 -20.52 33.05
C GLU A 808 2.13 -21.36 34.22
N GLY A 809 1.04 -22.12 34.01
CA GLY A 809 0.49 -23.09 34.95
C GLY A 809 1.49 -24.18 35.35
N LEU A 810 2.18 -24.79 34.39
CA LEU A 810 3.20 -25.82 34.61
C LEU A 810 4.37 -25.28 35.45
N VAL A 811 4.86 -24.09 35.11
CA VAL A 811 5.93 -23.41 35.86
C VAL A 811 5.48 -23.10 37.30
N ARG A 812 4.24 -22.65 37.48
CA ARG A 812 3.64 -22.38 38.80
C ARG A 812 3.37 -23.65 39.61
N ALA A 813 2.99 -24.74 38.97
CA ALA A 813 2.81 -26.04 39.61
C ALA A 813 4.16 -26.61 40.07
N ALA A 814 5.20 -26.56 39.24
CA ALA A 814 6.56 -26.95 39.62
C ALA A 814 7.10 -26.13 40.82
N GLN A 815 6.83 -24.81 40.85
CA GLN A 815 7.11 -23.97 42.03
C GLN A 815 6.34 -24.44 43.28
N SER A 816 5.05 -24.76 43.13
CA SER A 816 4.20 -25.24 44.23
C SER A 816 4.68 -26.58 44.78
N THR A 817 5.10 -27.51 43.91
CA THR A 817 5.68 -28.82 44.29
C THR A 817 7.01 -28.65 45.01
N ALA A 818 7.89 -27.78 44.51
CA ALA A 818 9.16 -27.45 45.17
C ALA A 818 8.97 -26.79 46.55
N LEU A 819 7.93 -25.95 46.72
CA LEU A 819 7.54 -25.37 48.01
C LEU A 819 6.95 -26.43 48.96
N ASN A 820 6.04 -27.29 48.48
CA ASN A 820 5.44 -28.36 49.26
C ASN A 820 6.50 -29.34 49.82
N ARG A 821 7.59 -29.58 49.09
CA ARG A 821 8.74 -30.39 49.55
C ARG A 821 9.39 -29.85 50.85
N LEU A 822 9.30 -28.55 51.12
CA LEU A 822 9.79 -27.94 52.36
C LEU A 822 8.76 -27.98 53.51
N VAL A 823 7.47 -28.04 53.19
CA VAL A 823 6.39 -28.10 54.19
C VAL A 823 6.28 -29.53 54.70
N LYS A 824 7.04 -29.87 55.74
CA LYS A 824 6.90 -31.15 56.44
C LYS A 824 5.46 -31.28 56.96
N ALA A 825 4.79 -32.37 56.58
CA ALA A 825 3.43 -32.69 57.01
C ALA A 825 3.41 -33.12 58.49
N SER A 826 3.53 -32.15 59.39
CA SER A 826 3.38 -32.28 60.83
C SER A 826 2.49 -31.14 61.33
N SER A 827 1.80 -31.35 62.45
CA SER A 827 0.64 -30.54 62.89
C SER A 827 0.92 -29.07 63.22
N LYS A 828 2.18 -28.63 63.10
CA LYS A 828 2.60 -27.23 63.07
C LYS A 828 3.47 -27.01 61.83
N VAL A 829 3.11 -26.02 61.01
CA VAL A 829 3.93 -25.57 59.89
C VAL A 829 5.04 -24.66 60.44
N GLU A 830 6.13 -25.28 60.88
CA GLU A 830 7.37 -24.58 61.20
C GLU A 830 8.27 -24.59 59.96
N ILE A 831 8.49 -23.41 59.38
CA ILE A 831 9.33 -23.21 58.19
C ILE A 831 10.76 -23.00 58.68
N ASP A 832 11.66 -23.91 58.32
CA ASP A 832 13.09 -23.78 58.58
C ASP A 832 13.69 -22.71 57.64
N PRO A 833 14.21 -21.58 58.17
CA PRO A 833 14.73 -20.49 57.34
C PRO A 833 15.95 -20.89 56.51
N GLU A 834 16.79 -21.83 56.98
CA GLU A 834 17.93 -22.32 56.20
C GLU A 834 17.49 -23.16 54.99
N ALA A 835 16.39 -23.89 55.13
CA ALA A 835 15.86 -24.73 54.07
C ALA A 835 15.16 -23.90 52.97
N ALA A 836 14.54 -22.78 53.34
CA ALA A 836 13.95 -21.82 52.40
C ALA A 836 15.03 -21.12 51.53
N GLU A 837 16.20 -20.80 52.09
CA GLU A 837 17.29 -20.19 51.33
C GLU A 837 17.90 -21.17 50.30
N LYS A 838 18.00 -22.47 50.65
CA LYS A 838 18.47 -23.55 49.78
C LYS A 838 17.44 -24.06 48.76
N LEU A 839 16.22 -23.51 48.73
CA LEU A 839 15.18 -23.93 47.79
C LEU A 839 15.60 -23.74 46.32
N MET A 840 15.58 -24.83 45.55
CA MET A 840 15.71 -24.84 44.09
C MET A 840 14.60 -25.68 43.46
N VAL A 841 14.09 -25.26 42.30
CA VAL A 841 13.17 -26.06 41.47
C VAL A 841 14.00 -27.01 40.60
N ASN A 842 13.72 -28.30 40.69
CA ASN A 842 14.45 -29.37 39.99
C ASN A 842 13.62 -29.92 38.82
N ARG A 843 14.26 -30.67 37.91
CA ARG A 843 13.58 -31.35 36.79
C ARG A 843 12.46 -32.29 37.27
N GLY A 844 12.65 -32.95 38.41
CA GLY A 844 11.62 -33.81 39.02
C GLY A 844 10.34 -33.06 39.41
N ASP A 845 10.43 -31.80 39.83
CA ASP A 845 9.28 -30.99 40.21
C ASP A 845 8.44 -30.62 38.96
N PHE A 846 9.08 -30.42 37.80
CA PHE A 846 8.42 -30.21 36.51
C PHE A 846 7.76 -31.48 35.96
N MET A 847 8.41 -32.65 36.07
CA MET A 847 7.83 -33.93 35.65
C MET A 847 6.57 -34.28 36.46
N HIS A 848 6.63 -34.11 37.79
CA HIS A 848 5.47 -34.32 38.66
C HIS A 848 4.30 -33.39 38.30
N ALA A 849 4.60 -32.11 38.02
CA ALA A 849 3.59 -31.14 37.61
C ALA A 849 2.93 -31.47 36.25
N LEU A 850 3.69 -32.08 35.32
CA LEU A 850 3.18 -32.50 34.01
C LEU A 850 2.26 -33.73 34.10
N GLU A 851 2.59 -34.69 34.96
CA GLU A 851 1.81 -35.92 35.15
C GLU A 851 0.52 -35.69 35.96
N ASN A 852 0.62 -34.93 37.04
CA ASN A 852 -0.46 -34.82 38.04
C ASN A 852 -1.26 -33.52 37.98
N ASP A 853 -0.61 -32.36 37.82
CA ASP A 853 -1.23 -31.05 38.06
C ASP A 853 -1.76 -30.36 36.80
N VAL A 854 -1.03 -30.41 35.68
CA VAL A 854 -1.31 -29.59 34.49
C VAL A 854 -1.47 -30.45 33.25
N LYS A 855 -2.72 -30.73 32.89
CA LYS A 855 -3.11 -31.45 31.67
C LYS A 855 -3.59 -30.45 30.60
N PRO A 856 -3.22 -30.63 29.31
CA PRO A 856 -3.60 -29.68 28.26
C PRO A 856 -5.10 -29.75 27.96
N ALA A 857 -5.79 -28.61 27.98
CA ALA A 857 -7.20 -28.52 27.59
C ALA A 857 -7.41 -28.86 26.10
N PHE A 858 -6.35 -28.73 25.28
CA PHE A 858 -6.35 -29.09 23.86
C PHE A 858 -5.63 -30.42 23.65
N GLY A 859 -6.37 -31.46 23.26
CA GLY A 859 -5.83 -32.80 22.98
C GLY A 859 -5.90 -33.81 24.14
N THR A 860 -6.46 -33.46 25.30
CA THR A 860 -6.73 -34.42 26.39
C THR A 860 -7.74 -35.49 25.96
N MET A 861 -7.21 -36.59 25.42
CA MET A 861 -7.83 -37.92 25.33
C MET A 861 -6.79 -39.05 25.44
N GLU A 862 -5.51 -38.79 25.76
CA GLU A 862 -4.53 -39.87 25.98
C GLU A 862 -5.00 -40.86 27.04
N GLU A 863 -5.57 -40.40 28.16
CA GLU A 863 -6.22 -41.28 29.14
C GLU A 863 -7.36 -42.11 28.54
N LYS A 864 -8.17 -41.57 27.62
CA LYS A 864 -9.22 -42.35 26.94
C LYS A 864 -8.62 -43.35 25.94
N LEU A 865 -7.52 -43.01 25.25
CA LEU A 865 -6.81 -43.92 24.36
C LEU A 865 -6.17 -45.07 25.14
N THR A 866 -5.55 -44.79 26.29
CA THR A 866 -5.03 -45.80 27.21
C THR A 866 -6.14 -46.71 27.73
N ARG A 867 -7.30 -46.16 28.15
CA ARG A 867 -8.49 -46.96 28.53
C ARG A 867 -9.03 -47.84 27.39
N LEU A 868 -8.93 -47.38 26.14
CA LEU A 868 -9.28 -48.19 24.96
C LEU A 868 -8.27 -49.31 24.68
N LEU A 869 -7.13 -49.32 25.39
CA LEU A 869 -6.01 -50.26 25.25
C LEU A 869 -5.63 -50.95 26.57
N ASP A 870 -6.55 -51.04 27.55
CA ASP A 870 -6.29 -51.62 28.89
C ASP A 870 -5.65 -53.03 28.89
N ARG A 871 -5.81 -53.82 27.82
CA ARG A 871 -5.19 -55.16 27.62
C ARG A 871 -4.26 -55.23 26.40
N GLY A 872 -3.73 -54.09 25.95
CA GLY A 872 -2.86 -54.00 24.78
C GLY A 872 -3.49 -54.48 23.46
N ILE A 873 -2.64 -54.95 22.53
CA ILE A 873 -3.04 -55.67 21.33
C ILE A 873 -2.36 -57.04 21.31
N ILE A 874 -3.17 -58.09 21.23
CA ILE A 874 -2.74 -59.48 21.16
C ILE A 874 -2.49 -59.86 19.69
N HIS A 875 -1.32 -60.42 19.39
CA HIS A 875 -0.88 -60.74 18.03
C HIS A 875 -1.24 -62.18 17.63
N TRP A 876 -2.54 -62.49 17.61
CA TRP A 876 -3.08 -63.85 17.42
C TRP A 876 -3.08 -64.39 15.99
N SER A 877 -2.82 -63.54 14.98
CA SER A 877 -2.76 -63.95 13.57
C SER A 877 -1.87 -63.00 12.75
N PRO A 878 -1.16 -63.47 11.72
CA PRO A 878 -0.45 -62.62 10.76
C PRO A 878 -1.33 -61.54 10.12
N ILE A 879 -2.65 -61.77 10.02
CA ILE A 879 -3.63 -60.81 9.51
C ILE A 879 -3.62 -59.51 10.34
N VAL A 880 -3.48 -59.61 11.67
CA VAL A 880 -3.43 -58.43 12.56
C VAL A 880 -2.17 -57.62 12.31
N ASN A 881 -1.04 -58.29 12.03
CA ASN A 881 0.23 -57.61 11.71
C ASN A 881 0.11 -56.85 10.39
N HIS A 882 -0.44 -57.46 9.34
CA HIS A 882 -0.64 -56.78 8.05
C HIS A 882 -1.59 -55.58 8.15
N ILE A 883 -2.70 -55.69 8.91
CA ILE A 883 -3.61 -54.54 9.15
C ILE A 883 -2.88 -53.40 9.87
N LEU A 884 -1.98 -53.71 10.81
CA LEU A 884 -1.16 -52.71 11.50
C LEU A 884 -0.09 -52.11 10.57
N GLU A 885 0.60 -52.92 9.76
CA GLU A 885 1.58 -52.50 8.75
C GLU A 885 0.96 -51.53 7.74
N ASP A 886 -0.21 -51.87 7.18
CA ASP A 886 -0.97 -51.01 6.26
C ASP A 886 -1.41 -49.71 6.94
N GLY A 887 -1.90 -49.79 8.19
CA GLY A 887 -2.24 -48.62 9.00
C GLY A 887 -1.05 -47.70 9.27
N PHE A 888 0.15 -48.25 9.50
CA PHE A 888 1.38 -47.47 9.62
C PHE A 888 1.82 -46.86 8.29
N LEU A 889 1.66 -47.57 7.18
CA LEU A 889 1.97 -47.05 5.85
C LEU A 889 1.09 -45.81 5.52
N LEU A 890 -0.21 -45.89 5.78
CA LEU A 890 -1.14 -44.75 5.64
C LEU A 890 -0.77 -43.58 6.58
N THR A 891 -0.36 -43.89 7.81
CA THR A 891 0.14 -42.88 8.76
C THR A 891 1.41 -42.18 8.26
N GLN A 892 2.34 -42.93 7.65
CA GLN A 892 3.56 -42.37 7.05
C GLN A 892 3.27 -41.55 5.79
N MET A 893 2.23 -41.89 5.00
CA MET A 893 1.75 -41.04 3.91
C MET A 893 1.28 -39.67 4.42
N VAL A 894 0.54 -39.62 5.53
CA VAL A 894 0.14 -38.36 6.17
C VAL A 894 1.35 -37.58 6.69
N LYS A 895 2.34 -38.22 7.32
CA LYS A 895 3.58 -37.52 7.72
C LYS A 895 4.34 -36.96 6.51
N SER A 896 4.51 -37.75 5.46
CA SER A 896 5.35 -37.44 4.28
C SER A 896 4.94 -36.14 3.56
N PRO A 897 5.83 -35.14 3.40
CA PRO A 897 5.46 -33.79 2.94
C PRO A 897 4.86 -33.72 1.52
N LYS A 898 5.02 -34.76 0.69
CA LYS A 898 4.45 -34.87 -0.66
C LYS A 898 3.12 -35.63 -0.74
N GLY A 899 2.63 -36.20 0.37
CA GLY A 899 1.36 -36.95 0.42
C GLY A 899 0.12 -36.07 0.30
N SER A 900 -1.05 -36.69 0.15
CA SER A 900 -2.34 -35.96 0.17
C SER A 900 -2.57 -35.25 1.51
N GLY A 901 -3.32 -34.13 1.47
CA GLY A 901 -3.65 -33.38 2.70
C GLY A 901 -4.60 -34.15 3.61
N LEU A 902 -5.47 -34.97 3.04
CA LEU A 902 -6.41 -35.84 3.75
C LEU A 902 -6.14 -37.30 3.39
N VAL A 903 -6.17 -38.17 4.41
CA VAL A 903 -6.25 -39.63 4.26
C VAL A 903 -7.36 -40.14 5.16
N SER A 904 -8.31 -40.87 4.58
CA SER A 904 -9.47 -41.43 5.27
C SER A 904 -9.40 -42.96 5.26
N LEU A 905 -9.36 -43.56 6.44
CA LEU A 905 -9.26 -45.00 6.68
C LEU A 905 -10.55 -45.51 7.34
N LEU A 906 -11.16 -46.56 6.79
CA LEU A 906 -12.26 -47.29 7.43
C LEU A 906 -11.76 -48.65 7.92
N LEU A 907 -11.93 -48.93 9.22
CA LEU A 907 -11.79 -50.27 9.79
C LEU A 907 -13.16 -50.93 9.87
N GLU A 908 -13.44 -51.89 8.98
CA GLU A 908 -14.68 -52.68 8.99
C GLU A 908 -14.46 -54.09 9.56
N GLY A 909 -15.55 -54.77 9.92
CA GLY A 909 -15.55 -56.18 10.33
C GLY A 909 -16.63 -56.48 11.37
N PRO A 910 -16.82 -57.75 11.78
CA PRO A 910 -17.87 -58.14 12.73
C PRO A 910 -17.77 -57.45 14.11
N PRO A 911 -18.85 -57.36 14.92
CA PRO A 911 -18.78 -56.77 16.25
C PRO A 911 -17.77 -57.51 17.14
N ASN A 912 -17.23 -56.82 18.15
CA ASN A 912 -16.27 -57.36 19.13
C ASN A 912 -14.90 -57.81 18.58
N THR A 913 -14.53 -57.52 17.32
CA THR A 913 -13.18 -57.82 16.78
C THR A 913 -12.07 -56.84 17.18
N GLY A 914 -12.34 -55.84 18.02
CA GLY A 914 -11.30 -54.94 18.56
C GLY A 914 -10.89 -53.76 17.66
N LYS A 915 -11.66 -53.44 16.60
CA LYS A 915 -11.41 -52.28 15.71
C LYS A 915 -11.03 -50.98 16.42
N THR A 916 -11.77 -50.60 17.46
CA THR A 916 -11.52 -49.36 18.22
C THR A 916 -10.16 -49.37 18.91
N ALA A 917 -9.71 -50.53 19.41
CA ALA A 917 -8.37 -50.71 19.97
C ALA A 917 -7.29 -50.62 18.87
N ILE A 918 -7.51 -51.23 17.69
CA ILE A 918 -6.62 -51.09 16.54
C ILE A 918 -6.49 -49.61 16.12
N ALA A 919 -7.60 -48.89 16.01
CA ALA A 919 -7.60 -47.45 15.71
C ALA A 919 -6.85 -46.62 16.76
N ALA A 920 -7.09 -46.88 18.05
CA ALA A 920 -6.39 -46.21 19.15
C ALA A 920 -4.88 -46.50 19.14
N HIS A 921 -4.48 -47.74 18.88
CA HIS A 921 -3.08 -48.16 18.82
C HIS A 921 -2.33 -47.54 17.63
N LEU A 922 -2.97 -47.50 16.45
CA LEU A 922 -2.44 -46.79 15.29
C LEU A 922 -2.23 -45.32 15.61
N ALA A 923 -3.20 -44.66 16.25
CA ALA A 923 -3.07 -43.26 16.63
C ALA A 923 -2.01 -43.00 17.71
N MET A 924 -1.85 -43.86 18.72
CA MET A 924 -0.78 -43.70 19.72
C MET A 924 0.61 -43.91 19.11
N LYS A 925 0.83 -44.99 18.35
CA LYS A 925 2.11 -45.22 17.64
C LYS A 925 2.35 -44.22 16.50
N SER A 926 1.34 -43.46 16.09
CA SER A 926 1.51 -42.40 15.08
C SER A 926 2.30 -41.19 15.60
N ASP A 927 2.37 -40.94 16.92
CA ASP A 927 2.91 -39.71 17.52
C ASP A 927 2.48 -38.42 16.76
N LEU A 928 1.20 -38.36 16.37
CA LEU A 928 0.63 -37.17 15.73
C LEU A 928 0.32 -36.12 16.81
N PRO A 929 0.71 -34.84 16.62
CA PRO A 929 0.54 -33.79 17.62
C PRO A 929 -0.87 -33.66 18.18
N PHE A 930 -1.90 -33.84 17.35
CA PHE A 930 -3.29 -33.80 17.79
C PHE A 930 -3.98 -35.13 17.49
N VAL A 931 -4.49 -35.80 18.53
CA VAL A 931 -5.35 -36.98 18.41
C VAL A 931 -6.66 -36.71 19.15
N LYS A 932 -7.80 -36.94 18.50
CA LYS A 932 -9.12 -36.88 19.16
C LYS A 932 -9.99 -38.06 18.77
N VAL A 933 -10.59 -38.69 19.78
CA VAL A 933 -11.62 -39.72 19.62
C VAL A 933 -13.00 -39.07 19.71
N VAL A 934 -13.87 -39.45 18.78
CA VAL A 934 -15.28 -39.11 18.71
C VAL A 934 -16.06 -40.39 18.96
N SER A 935 -16.52 -40.59 20.20
CA SER A 935 -17.32 -41.75 20.61
C SER A 935 -18.80 -41.37 20.73
N PRO A 936 -19.76 -42.26 20.37
CA PRO A 936 -21.18 -42.05 20.63
C PRO A 936 -21.49 -41.85 22.13
N GLU A 937 -20.65 -42.38 23.02
CA GLU A 937 -20.81 -42.29 24.48
C GLU A 937 -20.75 -40.83 24.98
N ASP A 938 -19.95 -39.99 24.34
CA ASP A 938 -19.83 -38.56 24.67
C ASP A 938 -21.01 -37.72 24.13
N MET A 939 -21.93 -38.32 23.36
CA MET A 939 -23.07 -37.65 22.69
C MET A 939 -24.45 -38.18 23.10
N VAL A 940 -24.52 -38.99 24.15
CA VAL A 940 -25.79 -39.52 24.65
C VAL A 940 -26.69 -38.36 25.11
N GLY A 941 -27.92 -38.31 24.59
CA GLY A 941 -28.88 -37.24 24.85
C GLY A 941 -28.75 -35.99 23.97
N PHE A 942 -27.82 -35.96 23.01
CA PHE A 942 -27.73 -34.85 22.05
C PHE A 942 -28.78 -35.00 20.94
N SER A 943 -29.38 -33.88 20.51
CA SER A 943 -30.15 -33.82 19.26
C SER A 943 -29.23 -33.95 18.04
N GLU A 944 -29.78 -34.36 16.89
CA GLU A 944 -29.03 -34.55 15.64
C GLU A 944 -28.19 -33.32 15.25
N SER A 945 -28.77 -32.13 15.36
CA SER A 945 -28.07 -30.86 15.10
C SER A 945 -26.90 -30.61 16.06
N SER A 946 -27.05 -30.98 17.34
CA SER A 946 -25.99 -30.87 18.35
C SER A 946 -24.88 -31.90 18.13
N LYS A 947 -25.21 -33.13 17.70
CA LYS A 947 -24.21 -34.13 17.26
C LYS A 947 -23.40 -33.60 16.06
N CYS A 948 -24.08 -33.06 15.05
CA CYS A 948 -23.44 -32.45 13.87
C CYS A 948 -22.49 -31.31 14.26
N LEU A 949 -22.94 -30.39 15.12
CA LEU A 949 -22.14 -29.26 15.60
C LEU A 949 -20.92 -29.72 16.41
N HIS A 950 -21.08 -30.77 17.23
CA HIS A 950 -19.97 -31.34 18.00
C HIS A 950 -18.92 -31.98 17.10
N ILE A 951 -19.30 -32.83 16.13
CA ILE A 951 -18.34 -33.42 15.19
C ILE A 951 -17.66 -32.33 14.37
N ARG A 952 -18.42 -31.37 13.83
CA ARG A 952 -17.85 -30.23 13.10
C ARG A 952 -16.81 -29.48 13.93
N LYS A 953 -17.10 -29.20 15.21
CA LYS A 953 -16.16 -28.56 16.13
C LYS A 953 -14.86 -29.38 16.29
N VAL A 954 -14.95 -30.71 16.42
CA VAL A 954 -13.78 -31.59 16.51
C VAL A 954 -12.93 -31.55 15.23
N PHE A 955 -13.56 -31.52 14.05
CA PHE A 955 -12.84 -31.34 12.78
C PHE A 955 -12.24 -29.93 12.65
N ASP A 956 -12.96 -28.87 13.03
CA ASP A 956 -12.46 -27.49 13.05
C ASP A 956 -11.27 -27.31 14.04
N ASP A 957 -11.27 -28.04 15.16
CA ASP A 957 -10.14 -28.12 16.09
C ASP A 957 -8.97 -28.94 15.50
N ALA A 958 -9.24 -30.07 14.84
CA ALA A 958 -8.23 -30.86 14.13
C ALA A 958 -7.57 -30.08 12.98
N TYR A 959 -8.32 -29.21 12.31
CA TYR A 959 -7.82 -28.30 11.27
C TYR A 959 -6.94 -27.17 11.81
N LYS A 960 -6.74 -27.01 13.13
CA LYS A 960 -5.78 -26.02 13.68
C LYS A 960 -4.36 -26.58 13.76
N SER A 961 -4.22 -27.89 13.99
CA SER A 961 -2.93 -28.59 14.04
C SER A 961 -2.29 -28.70 12.65
N PRO A 962 -0.94 -28.67 12.52
CA PRO A 962 -0.26 -29.04 11.27
C PRO A 962 -0.45 -30.51 10.90
N LEU A 963 -0.58 -31.39 11.89
CA LEU A 963 -0.75 -32.83 11.75
C LEU A 963 -1.77 -33.31 12.79
N SER A 964 -2.88 -33.90 12.34
CA SER A 964 -3.96 -34.36 13.21
C SER A 964 -4.49 -35.74 12.85
N CYS A 965 -4.98 -36.46 13.86
CA CYS A 965 -5.72 -37.71 13.74
C CYS A 965 -7.08 -37.54 14.41
N VAL A 966 -8.17 -37.84 13.68
CA VAL A 966 -9.52 -37.92 14.23
C VAL A 966 -10.00 -39.35 14.11
N ILE A 967 -10.28 -39.99 15.25
CA ILE A 967 -10.91 -41.31 15.29
C ILE A 967 -12.42 -41.09 15.44
N VAL A 968 -13.21 -41.59 14.49
CA VAL A 968 -14.67 -41.61 14.55
C VAL A 968 -15.10 -43.04 14.87
N ASP A 969 -15.42 -43.30 16.13
CA ASP A 969 -15.76 -44.64 16.57
C ASP A 969 -17.24 -44.95 16.31
N ASN A 970 -17.50 -46.15 15.79
CA ASN A 970 -18.82 -46.75 15.63
C ASN A 970 -19.79 -45.84 14.84
N VAL A 971 -19.48 -45.64 13.56
CA VAL A 971 -20.24 -44.73 12.67
C VAL A 971 -21.73 -45.09 12.60
N GLU A 972 -22.09 -46.37 12.66
CA GLU A 972 -23.49 -46.81 12.67
C GLU A 972 -24.28 -46.31 13.88
N ARG A 973 -23.66 -46.21 15.07
CA ARG A 973 -24.29 -45.62 16.26
C ARG A 973 -24.35 -44.10 16.21
N LEU A 974 -23.36 -43.43 15.61
CA LEU A 974 -23.40 -41.98 15.43
C LEU A 974 -24.54 -41.54 14.49
N LEU A 975 -24.87 -42.37 13.50
CA LEU A 975 -25.97 -42.16 12.56
C LEU A 975 -27.35 -42.60 13.09
N ASP A 976 -27.42 -43.11 14.33
CA ASP A 976 -28.62 -43.72 14.93
C ASP A 976 -29.26 -44.82 14.05
N TYR A 977 -28.43 -45.65 13.40
CA TYR A 977 -28.89 -46.66 12.43
C TYR A 977 -29.70 -47.79 13.08
N GLY A 978 -30.92 -48.01 12.59
CA GLY A 978 -31.80 -49.11 12.97
C GLY A 978 -32.04 -50.11 11.82
N PRO A 979 -31.88 -51.44 12.03
CA PRO A 979 -32.08 -52.44 10.98
C PRO A 979 -33.55 -52.75 10.66
N ILE A 980 -34.48 -52.46 11.59
CA ILE A 980 -35.92 -52.74 11.41
C ILE A 980 -36.60 -51.55 10.72
N GLY A 981 -36.56 -51.58 9.38
CA GLY A 981 -36.89 -50.44 8.53
C GLY A 981 -35.76 -49.40 8.61
N PRO A 982 -34.97 -49.20 7.55
CA PRO A 982 -33.71 -48.45 7.62
C PRO A 982 -33.95 -46.98 7.98
N ARG A 983 -33.81 -46.67 9.28
CA ARG A 983 -33.83 -45.32 9.84
C ARG A 983 -32.41 -44.93 10.23
N TYR A 984 -32.03 -43.72 9.87
CA TYR A 984 -30.75 -43.09 10.19
C TYR A 984 -30.91 -41.57 10.11
N SER A 985 -30.08 -40.81 10.82
CA SER A 985 -30.05 -39.34 10.67
C SER A 985 -29.38 -38.96 9.36
N ASN A 986 -30.18 -38.49 8.38
CA ASN A 986 -29.66 -38.00 7.11
C ASN A 986 -28.83 -36.71 7.28
N ILE A 987 -29.17 -35.85 8.25
CA ILE A 987 -28.40 -34.62 8.54
C ILE A 987 -26.98 -35.01 8.98
N MET A 988 -26.87 -36.00 9.86
CA MET A 988 -25.60 -36.53 10.34
C MET A 988 -24.79 -37.21 9.22
N LEU A 989 -25.46 -37.98 8.35
CA LEU A 989 -24.86 -38.62 7.18
C LEU A 989 -24.23 -37.59 6.22
N GLN A 990 -24.99 -36.57 5.82
CA GLN A 990 -24.49 -35.53 4.91
C GLN A 990 -23.35 -34.72 5.54
N ALA A 991 -23.45 -34.38 6.83
CA ALA A 991 -22.37 -33.68 7.54
C ALA A 991 -21.06 -34.49 7.54
N LEU A 992 -21.14 -35.80 7.82
CA LEU A 992 -19.97 -36.67 7.83
C LEU A 992 -19.37 -36.86 6.42
N LEU A 993 -20.20 -37.02 5.39
CA LEU A 993 -19.75 -37.11 3.99
C LEU A 993 -19.00 -35.85 3.54
N VAL A 994 -19.49 -34.66 3.90
CA VAL A 994 -18.80 -33.39 3.61
C VAL A 994 -17.44 -33.35 4.33
N LEU A 995 -17.39 -33.68 5.62
CA LEU A 995 -16.14 -33.65 6.40
C LEU A 995 -15.10 -34.68 5.91
N LEU A 996 -15.54 -35.84 5.42
CA LEU A 996 -14.65 -36.87 4.84
C LEU A 996 -14.14 -36.52 3.44
N LYS A 997 -14.82 -35.65 2.68
CA LYS A 997 -14.37 -35.15 1.37
C LYS A 997 -13.65 -33.79 1.45
N GLN A 998 -13.78 -33.05 2.56
CA GLN A 998 -13.22 -31.71 2.75
C GLN A 998 -11.70 -31.74 3.01
N GLN A 999 -10.91 -31.28 2.03
CA GLN A 999 -9.46 -31.11 2.19
C GLN A 999 -9.12 -30.05 3.26
N PRO A 1000 -8.12 -30.29 4.13
CA PRO A 1000 -7.67 -29.31 5.11
C PRO A 1000 -6.98 -28.09 4.48
N PRO A 1001 -6.84 -26.97 5.21
CA PRO A 1001 -6.10 -25.79 4.74
C PRO A 1001 -4.64 -26.10 4.36
N LYS A 1002 -4.11 -25.38 3.38
CA LYS A 1002 -2.74 -25.59 2.84
C LYS A 1002 -1.69 -25.64 3.96
N GLY A 1003 -0.88 -26.70 3.96
CA GLY A 1003 0.18 -26.92 4.95
C GLY A 1003 -0.26 -27.63 6.23
N ARG A 1004 -1.54 -27.98 6.37
CA ARG A 1004 -2.07 -28.85 7.43
C ARG A 1004 -2.54 -30.17 6.83
N LYS A 1005 -2.50 -31.25 7.62
CA LYS A 1005 -2.92 -32.58 7.18
C LYS A 1005 -3.69 -33.34 8.24
N LEU A 1006 -4.61 -34.17 7.78
CA LEU A 1006 -5.56 -34.89 8.62
C LEU A 1006 -5.59 -36.38 8.23
N LEU A 1007 -5.42 -37.25 9.22
CA LEU A 1007 -5.77 -38.65 9.19
C LEU A 1007 -7.15 -38.82 9.83
N VAL A 1008 -8.10 -39.44 9.14
CA VAL A 1008 -9.40 -39.81 9.73
C VAL A 1008 -9.50 -41.33 9.79
N ILE A 1009 -9.70 -41.90 10.98
CA ILE A 1009 -9.90 -43.34 11.18
C ILE A 1009 -11.34 -43.57 11.64
N CYS A 1010 -12.17 -44.15 10.78
CA CYS A 1010 -13.53 -44.54 11.12
C CYS A 1010 -13.59 -46.03 11.47
N THR A 1011 -14.42 -46.42 12.43
CA THR A 1011 -14.69 -47.84 12.73
C THR A 1011 -16.15 -48.19 12.46
N SER A 1012 -16.41 -49.39 11.92
CA SER A 1012 -17.77 -49.94 11.78
C SER A 1012 -17.86 -51.44 12.08
N SER A 1013 -18.92 -51.84 12.77
CA SER A 1013 -19.15 -53.21 13.26
C SER A 1013 -19.92 -54.11 12.27
N GLN A 1014 -20.32 -53.57 11.13
CA GLN A 1014 -21.01 -54.31 10.08
C GLN A 1014 -20.26 -54.12 8.76
N ARG A 1015 -20.32 -55.11 7.87
CA ARG A 1015 -19.83 -54.94 6.50
C ARG A 1015 -20.68 -53.85 5.84
N LEU A 1016 -20.07 -52.77 5.37
CA LEU A 1016 -20.86 -51.60 4.94
C LEU A 1016 -21.82 -51.92 3.77
N SER A 1017 -21.51 -52.98 3.02
CA SER A 1017 -22.35 -53.58 1.97
C SER A 1017 -23.72 -54.11 2.44
N LYS A 1018 -23.98 -54.19 3.75
CA LYS A 1018 -25.31 -54.48 4.33
C LYS A 1018 -25.98 -53.27 4.99
N VAL A 1019 -25.37 -52.07 4.96
CA VAL A 1019 -25.79 -50.93 5.79
C VAL A 1019 -25.93 -49.60 5.05
N ILE A 1020 -25.08 -49.26 4.06
CA ILE A 1020 -25.07 -47.90 3.44
C ILE A 1020 -24.85 -47.92 1.90
N PRO A 1021 -25.71 -47.27 1.09
CA PRO A 1021 -25.58 -47.22 -0.39
C PRO A 1021 -24.58 -46.17 -1.05
N PRO A 1022 -24.27 -46.14 -2.39
CA PRO A 1022 -23.70 -45.01 -3.30
C PRO A 1022 -24.52 -44.04 -4.27
N CYS A 1023 -24.78 -42.74 -4.00
CA CYS A 1023 -25.78 -41.91 -4.76
C CYS A 1023 -25.24 -41.05 -5.93
N SER A 1024 -25.86 -41.14 -7.11
CA SER A 1024 -25.75 -40.12 -8.18
C SER A 1024 -27.08 -39.92 -8.94
N SER A 1025 -27.23 -38.77 -9.61
CA SER A 1025 -28.54 -38.14 -9.84
C SER A 1025 -28.99 -38.06 -11.31
N THR A 1026 -30.31 -38.17 -11.56
CA THR A 1026 -31.09 -37.13 -12.27
C THR A 1026 -32.61 -37.38 -12.31
N ALA A 1027 -33.35 -36.27 -12.43
CA ALA A 1027 -34.76 -36.14 -12.86
C ALA A 1027 -35.91 -36.61 -11.95
N ALA A 1028 -36.82 -35.67 -11.71
CA ALA A 1028 -38.02 -35.80 -10.88
C ALA A 1028 -39.07 -36.76 -11.44
N PHE A 1029 -39.77 -37.48 -10.55
CA PHE A 1029 -41.04 -38.14 -10.86
C PHE A 1029 -42.09 -37.87 -9.77
N THR A 1030 -43.28 -37.48 -10.20
CA THR A 1030 -44.42 -37.11 -9.36
C THR A 1030 -45.30 -38.32 -9.01
N ALA A 1031 -46.26 -38.14 -8.10
CA ALA A 1031 -47.10 -39.20 -7.53
C ALA A 1031 -48.01 -39.97 -8.52
N ALA A 1032 -47.97 -39.69 -9.83
CA ALA A 1032 -48.76 -40.36 -10.85
C ALA A 1032 -48.33 -41.81 -11.11
N THR A 1033 -47.03 -42.13 -10.98
CA THR A 1033 -46.48 -43.45 -11.35
C THR A 1033 -46.90 -44.56 -10.38
N LEU A 1034 -47.14 -44.24 -9.11
CA LEU A 1034 -47.56 -45.21 -8.10
C LEU A 1034 -48.97 -45.77 -8.41
N ALA A 1035 -49.86 -44.95 -8.96
CA ALA A 1035 -51.20 -45.36 -9.37
C ALA A 1035 -51.18 -46.31 -10.58
N ALA A 1036 -50.27 -46.09 -11.54
CA ALA A 1036 -50.12 -46.95 -12.71
C ALA A 1036 -49.61 -48.36 -12.35
N ILE A 1037 -48.66 -48.44 -11.41
CA ILE A 1037 -48.11 -49.72 -10.93
C ILE A 1037 -49.17 -50.48 -10.11
N LEU A 1038 -49.91 -49.80 -9.23
CA LEU A 1038 -51.04 -50.41 -8.50
C LEU A 1038 -52.16 -50.90 -9.43
N ALA A 1039 -52.43 -50.20 -10.54
CA ALA A 1039 -53.41 -50.65 -11.54
C ALA A 1039 -52.92 -51.91 -12.29
N ALA A 1040 -51.63 -51.96 -12.67
CA ALA A 1040 -51.04 -53.11 -13.34
C ALA A 1040 -50.98 -54.36 -12.43
N VAL A 1041 -50.60 -54.19 -11.16
CA VAL A 1041 -50.58 -55.28 -10.18
C VAL A 1041 -51.99 -55.80 -9.91
N LYS A 1042 -53.00 -54.93 -9.85
CA LYS A 1042 -54.39 -55.34 -9.61
C LYS A 1042 -54.97 -56.13 -10.80
N ALA A 1043 -54.61 -55.78 -12.03
CA ALA A 1043 -55.02 -56.52 -13.23
C ALA A 1043 -54.37 -57.92 -13.34
N ALA A 1044 -53.20 -58.14 -12.74
CA ALA A 1044 -52.50 -59.42 -12.79
C ALA A 1044 -52.98 -60.44 -11.73
N VAL A 1045 -53.76 -60.01 -10.74
CA VAL A 1045 -54.20 -60.85 -9.61
C VAL A 1045 -55.55 -61.54 -9.84
N ASP A 1046 -56.37 -61.06 -10.79
CA ASP A 1046 -57.75 -61.53 -10.98
C ASP A 1046 -57.90 -62.84 -11.81
N GLU A 1047 -56.84 -63.39 -12.43
CA GLU A 1047 -57.01 -64.44 -13.46
C GLU A 1047 -56.58 -65.89 -13.15
N ASN A 1048 -55.77 -66.21 -12.12
CA ASN A 1048 -55.49 -67.62 -11.76
C ASN A 1048 -55.14 -67.83 -10.28
N GLY A 1049 -55.83 -68.77 -9.63
CA GLY A 1049 -55.52 -69.22 -8.27
C GLY A 1049 -54.91 -70.63 -8.25
N GLY A 1050 -53.89 -70.86 -7.42
CA GLY A 1050 -53.29 -72.19 -7.25
C GLY A 1050 -51.92 -72.17 -6.57
N ASN A 1051 -51.89 -72.53 -5.28
CA ASN A 1051 -50.75 -72.58 -4.36
C ASN A 1051 -49.42 -73.14 -4.93
N THR A 1052 -48.30 -72.52 -4.55
CA THR A 1052 -47.25 -73.15 -3.71
C THR A 1052 -46.55 -72.06 -2.88
N LEU A 1053 -46.08 -72.40 -1.67
CA LEU A 1053 -45.55 -71.39 -0.73
C LEU A 1053 -44.07 -71.04 -1.01
N ASP A 1054 -43.35 -71.90 -1.71
CA ASP A 1054 -41.91 -71.77 -1.93
C ASP A 1054 -41.56 -70.75 -3.05
N ASP A 1055 -42.43 -70.58 -4.06
CA ASP A 1055 -42.26 -69.55 -5.10
C ASP A 1055 -42.55 -68.12 -4.59
N LEU A 1056 -43.21 -67.97 -3.42
CA LEU A 1056 -43.47 -66.66 -2.81
C LEU A 1056 -42.22 -66.05 -2.16
N GLU A 1057 -41.26 -66.86 -1.67
CA GLU A 1057 -39.96 -66.35 -1.22
C GLU A 1057 -39.07 -65.92 -2.39
N ALA A 1058 -39.20 -66.55 -3.56
CA ALA A 1058 -38.46 -66.18 -4.77
C ALA A 1058 -38.91 -64.83 -5.36
N ILE A 1059 -40.21 -64.49 -5.28
CA ILE A 1059 -40.77 -63.25 -5.87
C ILE A 1059 -40.74 -62.07 -4.89
N LEU A 1060 -40.77 -62.31 -3.58
CA LEU A 1060 -40.48 -61.27 -2.56
C LEU A 1060 -38.98 -60.90 -2.50
N GLY A 1061 -38.11 -61.63 -3.20
CA GLY A 1061 -36.70 -61.34 -3.40
C GLY A 1061 -36.37 -60.10 -4.27
N MET A 1062 -37.17 -59.02 -4.20
CA MET A 1062 -36.84 -57.75 -4.86
C MET A 1062 -35.71 -57.00 -4.14
N ASN A 1063 -34.48 -57.49 -4.33
CA ASN A 1063 -33.20 -56.78 -4.28
C ASN A 1063 -33.14 -55.48 -3.46
N ALA A 1064 -33.11 -55.61 -2.13
CA ALA A 1064 -32.61 -54.55 -1.24
C ALA A 1064 -31.16 -54.13 -1.58
N THR A 1065 -30.43 -54.99 -2.29
CA THR A 1065 -29.11 -54.76 -2.90
C THR A 1065 -29.07 -53.60 -3.90
N ALA A 1066 -30.13 -53.34 -4.65
CA ALA A 1066 -30.15 -52.25 -5.65
C ALA A 1066 -30.31 -50.86 -5.02
N VAL A 1067 -31.03 -50.78 -3.89
CA VAL A 1067 -31.11 -49.54 -3.09
C VAL A 1067 -29.78 -49.28 -2.40
N LEU A 1068 -29.01 -50.34 -2.11
CA LEU A 1068 -27.67 -50.34 -1.50
C LEU A 1068 -26.52 -50.01 -2.49
N GLU A 1069 -26.84 -49.47 -3.66
CA GLU A 1069 -25.95 -48.73 -4.56
C GLU A 1069 -26.31 -47.21 -4.73
N GLN A 1070 -26.92 -46.49 -3.74
CA GLN A 1070 -27.51 -45.11 -3.78
C GLN A 1070 -27.34 -44.03 -2.59
N MET A 1071 -26.21 -43.86 -1.84
CA MET A 1071 -25.91 -42.78 -0.81
C MET A 1071 -24.47 -42.13 -0.75
N GLU A 1072 -23.36 -42.88 -0.97
CA GLU A 1072 -21.97 -42.52 -1.37
C GLU A 1072 -20.81 -42.48 -0.34
N MET A 1073 -20.85 -43.30 0.72
CA MET A 1073 -19.84 -43.24 1.79
C MET A 1073 -18.53 -44.01 1.55
N LEU A 1074 -18.56 -45.23 0.97
CA LEU A 1074 -17.33 -46.01 0.77
C LEU A 1074 -16.34 -45.32 -0.17
N SER A 1075 -16.82 -44.60 -1.19
CA SER A 1075 -15.99 -43.81 -2.11
C SER A 1075 -15.42 -42.53 -1.51
N ALA A 1076 -15.84 -42.14 -0.30
CA ALA A 1076 -15.22 -41.07 0.49
C ALA A 1076 -14.02 -41.57 1.34
N PHE A 1077 -13.86 -42.88 1.49
CA PHE A 1077 -12.70 -43.47 2.16
C PHE A 1077 -11.57 -43.72 1.16
N SER A 1078 -10.34 -43.39 1.58
CA SER A 1078 -9.12 -43.59 0.80
C SER A 1078 -8.66 -45.06 0.84
N SER A 1079 -8.91 -45.74 1.96
CA SER A 1079 -8.66 -47.17 2.13
C SER A 1079 -9.64 -47.79 3.12
N VAL A 1080 -9.92 -49.08 2.95
CA VAL A 1080 -10.79 -49.89 3.81
C VAL A 1080 -10.01 -51.13 4.24
N LEU A 1081 -9.81 -51.33 5.54
CA LEU A 1081 -9.14 -52.50 6.10
C LEU A 1081 -10.15 -53.38 6.84
N HIS A 1082 -10.14 -54.68 6.54
CA HIS A 1082 -11.09 -55.65 7.09
C HIS A 1082 -10.50 -56.40 8.30
N VAL A 1083 -11.10 -56.22 9.47
CA VAL A 1083 -10.72 -56.87 10.72
C VAL A 1083 -11.56 -58.14 10.95
N SER A 1084 -11.00 -59.28 10.53
CA SER A 1084 -11.59 -60.62 10.63
C SER A 1084 -11.83 -61.10 12.07
N CYS A 1085 -12.76 -62.05 12.24
CA CYS A 1085 -12.90 -62.85 13.46
C CYS A 1085 -11.80 -63.93 13.56
N LEU A 1086 -11.66 -64.53 14.75
CA LEU A 1086 -10.87 -65.74 14.94
C LEU A 1086 -11.63 -66.92 14.31
N SER A 1087 -11.03 -67.53 13.29
CA SER A 1087 -11.62 -68.59 12.47
C SER A 1087 -11.11 -70.01 12.74
N THR A 1088 -9.86 -70.16 13.18
CA THR A 1088 -9.20 -71.45 13.39
C THR A 1088 -8.97 -71.71 14.87
N ALA A 1089 -8.90 -73.00 15.25
CA ALA A 1089 -8.51 -73.41 16.59
C ALA A 1089 -7.13 -72.87 17.00
N GLU A 1090 -6.19 -72.81 16.05
CA GLU A 1090 -4.84 -72.29 16.26
C GLU A 1090 -4.86 -70.83 16.72
N HIS A 1091 -5.65 -69.96 16.08
CA HIS A 1091 -5.80 -68.56 16.48
C HIS A 1091 -6.29 -68.44 17.94
N VAL A 1092 -7.24 -69.29 18.37
CA VAL A 1092 -7.75 -69.28 19.75
C VAL A 1092 -6.69 -69.79 20.73
N VAL A 1093 -5.95 -70.85 20.37
CA VAL A 1093 -4.83 -71.39 21.17
C VAL A 1093 -3.72 -70.35 21.34
N THR A 1094 -3.38 -69.58 20.30
CA THR A 1094 -2.38 -68.49 20.38
C THR A 1094 -2.81 -67.42 21.39
N VAL A 1095 -4.08 -67.02 21.41
CA VAL A 1095 -4.60 -66.08 22.45
C VAL A 1095 -4.49 -66.68 23.85
N LEU A 1096 -4.80 -67.96 24.02
CA LEU A 1096 -4.75 -68.65 25.32
C LEU A 1096 -3.32 -68.88 25.85
N GLN A 1097 -2.31 -68.79 24.99
CA GLN A 1097 -0.88 -68.94 25.34
C GLN A 1097 -0.22 -67.63 25.79
N GLU A 1098 -0.90 -66.48 25.68
CA GLU A 1098 -0.37 -65.20 26.17
C GLU A 1098 -0.18 -65.22 27.71
N PRO A 1099 0.90 -64.63 28.25
CA PRO A 1099 1.28 -64.77 29.65
C PRO A 1099 0.26 -64.18 30.63
N GLU A 1100 -0.59 -63.23 30.20
CA GLU A 1100 -1.69 -62.68 31.00
C GLU A 1100 -2.75 -63.73 31.37
N PHE A 1101 -2.87 -64.83 30.62
CA PHE A 1101 -3.89 -65.86 30.83
C PHE A 1101 -3.35 -67.17 31.45
N SER A 1102 -2.08 -67.19 31.85
CA SER A 1102 -1.47 -68.35 32.53
C SER A 1102 -2.16 -68.74 33.83
N ASP A 1103 -2.84 -67.81 34.50
CA ASP A 1103 -3.66 -68.08 35.71
C ASP A 1103 -5.02 -68.74 35.39
N ALA A 1104 -5.47 -68.65 34.13
CA ALA A 1104 -6.78 -69.11 33.69
C ALA A 1104 -6.74 -70.56 33.16
N PHE A 1105 -5.73 -70.88 32.34
CA PHE A 1105 -5.58 -72.20 31.71
C PHE A 1105 -4.11 -72.69 31.74
N ASP A 1106 -3.89 -73.86 32.32
CA ASP A 1106 -2.60 -74.55 32.25
C ASP A 1106 -2.32 -75.10 30.84
N GLY A 1107 -1.05 -75.33 30.50
CA GLY A 1107 -0.66 -75.92 29.20
C GLY A 1107 -1.33 -77.27 28.88
N THR A 1108 -1.69 -78.05 29.91
CA THR A 1108 -2.48 -79.30 29.77
C THR A 1108 -3.93 -79.02 29.38
N MET A 1109 -4.54 -77.95 29.92
CA MET A 1109 -5.89 -77.51 29.57
C MET A 1109 -5.93 -76.95 28.14
N ILE A 1110 -4.92 -76.16 27.75
CA ILE A 1110 -4.78 -75.62 26.40
C ILE A 1110 -4.65 -76.76 25.38
N ALA A 1111 -3.87 -77.80 25.69
CA ALA A 1111 -3.76 -78.99 24.85
C ALA A 1111 -5.10 -79.77 24.70
N GLU A 1112 -5.89 -79.88 25.77
CA GLU A 1112 -7.21 -80.52 25.72
C GLU A 1112 -8.24 -79.67 24.94
N ILE A 1113 -8.19 -78.34 25.05
CA ILE A 1113 -8.98 -77.41 24.23
C ILE A 1113 -8.61 -77.58 22.74
N ALA A 1114 -7.31 -77.58 22.41
CA ALA A 1114 -6.83 -77.77 21.04
C ALA A 1114 -7.29 -79.12 20.46
N ARG A 1115 -7.18 -80.21 21.24
CA ARG A 1115 -7.61 -81.55 20.83
C ARG A 1115 -9.11 -81.64 20.53
N ARG A 1116 -9.96 -80.94 21.30
CA ARG A 1116 -11.42 -80.93 21.11
C ARG A 1116 -11.91 -80.00 20.00
N THR A 1117 -11.08 -79.04 19.59
CA THR A 1117 -11.48 -77.98 18.64
C THR A 1117 -10.81 -78.08 17.27
N HIS A 1118 -9.85 -78.99 17.08
CA HIS A 1118 -9.06 -79.14 15.85
C HIS A 1118 -9.87 -79.25 14.54
N ASN A 1119 -11.04 -79.91 14.57
CA ASN A 1119 -11.90 -80.07 13.38
C ASN A 1119 -13.05 -79.04 13.29
N LYS A 1120 -13.17 -78.10 14.24
CA LYS A 1120 -14.28 -77.14 14.31
C LYS A 1120 -13.86 -75.77 13.83
N THR A 1121 -14.75 -75.06 13.15
CA THR A 1121 -14.51 -73.68 12.73
C THR A 1121 -15.11 -72.69 13.72
N PHE A 1122 -14.38 -71.61 13.98
CA PHE A 1122 -14.78 -70.56 14.91
C PHE A 1122 -15.31 -69.35 14.16
N SER A 1123 -16.18 -68.57 14.80
CA SER A 1123 -16.59 -67.24 14.33
C SER A 1123 -16.70 -66.24 15.47
N ILE A 1124 -15.67 -66.18 16.33
CA ILE A 1124 -15.65 -65.35 17.53
C ILE A 1124 -14.76 -64.09 17.38
N GLY A 1125 -15.21 -62.96 17.94
CA GLY A 1125 -14.41 -61.73 18.02
C GLY A 1125 -13.54 -61.68 19.28
N ILE A 1126 -12.33 -61.13 19.20
CA ILE A 1126 -11.34 -61.13 20.31
C ILE A 1126 -11.90 -60.58 21.63
N LYS A 1127 -12.68 -59.48 21.63
CA LYS A 1127 -13.25 -58.89 22.86
C LYS A 1127 -14.30 -59.82 23.50
N LYS A 1128 -15.00 -60.61 22.69
CA LYS A 1128 -15.98 -61.61 23.13
C LYS A 1128 -15.26 -62.84 23.69
N LEU A 1129 -14.20 -63.32 23.03
CA LEU A 1129 -13.33 -64.40 23.52
C LEU A 1129 -12.69 -64.05 24.87
N LEU A 1130 -12.15 -62.84 25.05
CA LEU A 1130 -11.61 -62.37 26.32
C LEU A 1130 -12.66 -62.41 27.44
N SER A 1131 -13.91 -61.98 27.18
CA SER A 1131 -15.01 -62.11 28.13
C SER A 1131 -15.37 -63.56 28.45
N ARG A 1132 -15.10 -64.53 27.56
CA ARG A 1132 -15.28 -65.98 27.82
C ARG A 1132 -14.15 -66.54 28.68
N ILE A 1133 -12.92 -66.08 28.47
CA ILE A 1133 -11.75 -66.42 29.31
C ILE A 1133 -11.97 -65.92 30.74
N ASP A 1134 -12.39 -64.65 30.90
CA ASP A 1134 -12.71 -64.09 32.22
C ASP A 1134 -13.84 -64.86 32.91
N TRP A 1135 -14.91 -65.23 32.18
CA TRP A 1135 -16.00 -66.04 32.73
C TRP A 1135 -15.55 -67.47 33.11
N ALA A 1136 -14.65 -68.08 32.34
CA ALA A 1136 -14.08 -69.38 32.68
C ALA A 1136 -13.17 -69.30 33.93
N ARG A 1137 -12.44 -68.19 34.13
CA ARG A 1137 -11.58 -67.95 35.30
C ARG A 1137 -12.34 -68.07 36.61
N GLU A 1138 -13.56 -67.52 36.66
CA GLU A 1138 -14.47 -67.57 37.82
C GLU A 1138 -15.07 -68.96 38.11
N THR A 1139 -14.75 -69.98 37.30
CA THR A 1139 -15.26 -71.36 37.50
C THR A 1139 -14.20 -72.30 38.05
N ASN A 1140 -14.66 -73.31 38.81
CA ASN A 1140 -13.83 -74.35 39.41
C ASN A 1140 -12.88 -74.98 38.39
N VAL A 1141 -11.61 -75.11 38.76
CA VAL A 1141 -10.47 -75.54 37.92
C VAL A 1141 -10.79 -76.76 37.05
N GLU A 1142 -11.38 -77.81 37.64
CA GLU A 1142 -11.75 -79.06 36.95
C GLU A 1142 -12.77 -78.90 35.81
N ASN A 1143 -13.62 -77.86 35.90
CA ASN A 1143 -14.73 -77.64 34.97
C ASN A 1143 -14.47 -76.50 33.96
N ARG A 1144 -13.36 -75.77 34.07
CA ARG A 1144 -13.04 -74.59 33.23
C ARG A 1144 -13.10 -74.92 31.74
N VAL A 1145 -12.38 -75.97 31.32
CA VAL A 1145 -12.31 -76.41 29.91
C VAL A 1145 -13.68 -76.81 29.37
N MET A 1146 -14.46 -77.58 30.13
CA MET A 1146 -15.77 -78.06 29.68
C MET A 1146 -16.77 -76.90 29.58
N LYS A 1147 -16.84 -76.04 30.60
CA LYS A 1147 -17.74 -74.87 30.60
C LYS A 1147 -17.37 -73.86 29.51
N PHE A 1148 -16.08 -73.64 29.26
CA PHE A 1148 -15.61 -72.76 28.20
C PHE A 1148 -16.10 -73.26 26.83
N ILE A 1149 -15.87 -74.54 26.50
CA ILE A 1149 -16.31 -75.12 25.22
C ILE A 1149 -17.84 -75.12 25.09
N CYS A 1150 -18.58 -75.58 26.11
CA CYS A 1150 -20.05 -75.57 26.06
C CYS A 1150 -20.62 -74.16 25.87
N LYS A 1151 -20.01 -73.13 26.48
CA LYS A 1151 -20.49 -71.74 26.31
C LYS A 1151 -20.25 -71.20 24.90
N MET A 1152 -19.22 -71.67 24.19
CA MET A 1152 -18.98 -71.35 22.78
C MET A 1152 -19.94 -72.11 21.85
N GLU A 1153 -20.31 -73.34 22.19
CA GLU A 1153 -21.32 -74.13 21.47
C GLU A 1153 -22.74 -73.56 21.64
N GLU A 1154 -23.11 -73.12 22.84
CA GLU A 1154 -24.42 -72.52 23.16
C GLU A 1154 -24.75 -71.23 22.38
N GLU A 1155 -23.75 -70.50 21.90
CA GLU A 1155 -23.92 -69.19 21.23
C GLU A 1155 -23.59 -69.25 19.74
N GLU A 1156 -23.53 -70.44 19.15
CA GLU A 1156 -23.20 -70.68 17.72
C GLU A 1156 -21.82 -70.11 17.31
N GLU A 1157 -20.94 -69.83 18.27
CA GLU A 1157 -19.57 -69.31 18.03
C GLU A 1157 -18.62 -70.40 17.51
N LEU A 1158 -19.07 -71.65 17.56
CA LEU A 1158 -18.36 -72.88 17.20
C LEU A 1158 -19.25 -73.76 16.31
N SER A 1159 -18.90 -73.93 15.04
CA SER A 1159 -19.67 -74.77 14.09
C SER A 1159 -18.95 -76.08 13.76
N ALA A 1160 -19.75 -77.10 13.41
CA ALA A 1160 -19.33 -78.48 13.18
C ALA A 1160 -18.77 -78.73 11.77
#